data_AF-A0A8C4T5L8-F1
#
_entry.id   AF-A0A8C4T5L8-F1
#
_cell.length_a   1.000
_cell.length_b   1.000
_cell.length_c   1.000
_cell.angle_alpha   90.00
_cell.angle_beta   90.00
_cell.angle_gamma   90.00
#
_symmetry.space_group_name_H-M   'P 1'
#
loop_
_entity.id
_entity.type
_entity.pdbx_description
1 polymer ?
#
loop_
_entity_poly.entity_id
_entity_poly.type
_entity_poly.pdbx_seq_one_letter_code
_entity_poly.pdbx_strand_id
1 'polypeptide(L)'
;IDGIAEMNVTFIVSFSLLSCFTRILDDDSRSFSPVTASGGWSPLNSDQHQWLQIDLRDRMEISGVATQGIHGSPDWVTNYLLMFSDTGSGWKQYHQEDGISTIPGNSNADNIVHYKLLHTIRTRFLRFVPIDWNSEGRIGMRVEVYGCAYKSDVADFDGRSSLLYRFNQKSMSTVKDVISLKFKSLHSDGVLVHGEGQRGDYITLELNQGTLALHINLDDSKLQSSASSHTLVTIGSLLDDQHWHSVLIERFNKQVNFTIDKYTQHFRIKGDCDSLDVDYELSFGGIPLPGKPGTFLRKNFHGCIENLYYNGVNIIDLAKRRKPQIYTGNVTFSCTDPQITPVTFTSSTSSYLLLPIESQADGFSIRFQVRTWNRDGFLFYTQLYQESEHLLLFFSHGKLKLTYQKSLFEKTEMTTGSNLNDGLWHTVSLSTQGLQVTLQLNNDVPSTMVTKTQLISVDSCYFGGCPSNIKDLKCKNPTLAFQGCMRLIFIVNQPVNLILVQQGLIGNFSDLQIDLCAIQDRCQPNFCEHGGQCSQSWNTFYCECSGTGYTGVTCHNSVYEPSCEAYSHSETTSGHFLIDSDGSGPLGPTLVYCDMTEDKVWTVLNHNNTEMTWVQGSSLEYPYSMQFSYSLTQEQLQALVARAEHCEQEIIYRCWRSRLLNARDGTPFSWWIGRTGERQTYWSGSLPGVLQCACGLDENCIDMNYFCNCDADKEQWVNDTGLLSYKDHLPVNQIIIGDTNRTNSEAVYRVGPLKCHGDRNFWNAASFNKDTTYLHFSTFQAELSAHISFYFKTTVGSGVFLENLGVKDFIRIELISSQEVMFSFDVGNGPVNLSVKSPVPFNDKQWHFVNVERNVKQASLQVDKLPIVFQDASGEGHIRLQLNSQLFVGGTASRKKGFLGCIRSLTLNGVTLDLEEQAKLTSGVQPGCPGHCSSYGSLCHNGGKCTEKYNGYTCDCSNSAYMGPFCTKEVSVIFEAGSSMTYTFQESFLSSQNESEQFSAIFTEKNKPRNNITFSFLTTHTPAMLFFATMDLQEYMAIILSKSGYLQIWYRLKKQKETGVLSAGSINLANGQLHRIKIKVKGKHLYVQVNNADNPLVFLSIILSDRPSLDSQVMTAGARGFIGCLSSVQINQITPLKEVLYQSGSTRVLVSGRLRQSSCGSASLDDLKTISTVHSVSGNIPMQVCCLTHNYNLRIYFSYYVYLINNFLQNLFNNLF
;
A
#
# COMPACT_ATOMS: atom_id res chain seq x y z
N ILE A 1 -38.24 55.99 28.10
CA ILE A 1 -38.37 54.77 28.93
C ILE A 1 -38.12 53.64 27.95
N ASP A 2 -36.86 53.49 27.57
CA ASP A 2 -36.36 52.45 26.68
C ASP A 2 -35.49 51.56 27.54
N GLY A 3 -35.83 50.27 27.57
CA GLY A 3 -35.14 49.28 28.38
C GLY A 3 -36.12 48.21 28.81
N ILE A 4 -36.15 47.10 28.07
CA ILE A 4 -36.24 45.72 28.55
C ILE A 4 -35.90 44.78 27.38
N ALA A 5 -34.75 44.11 27.54
CA ALA A 5 -34.30 42.78 27.12
C ALA A 5 -34.72 42.16 25.77
N GLU A 6 -33.70 41.77 25.00
CA GLU A 6 -33.71 40.72 23.98
C GLU A 6 -34.27 39.41 24.55
N MET A 7 -35.36 38.86 23.97
CA MET A 7 -35.94 37.61 24.43
C MET A 7 -35.73 36.49 23.42
N ASN A 8 -34.82 35.58 23.74
CA ASN A 8 -34.83 34.21 23.24
C ASN A 8 -36.06 33.49 23.81
N VAL A 9 -36.87 32.87 22.95
CA VAL A 9 -38.15 32.25 23.34
C VAL A 9 -37.94 30.76 23.62
N THR A 10 -38.40 30.30 24.78
CA THR A 10 -38.46 28.86 25.14
C THR A 10 -39.90 28.37 25.05
N PHE A 11 -40.17 27.37 24.23
CA PHE A 11 -41.48 26.72 24.16
C PHE A 11 -41.55 25.49 25.08
N ILE A 12 -42.67 25.31 25.78
CA ILE A 12 -42.92 24.18 26.68
C ILE A 12 -44.04 23.31 26.08
N VAL A 13 -43.78 22.04 25.75
CA VAL A 13 -44.77 21.14 25.11
C VAL A 13 -45.33 20.10 26.09
N SER A 14 -46.65 19.87 26.13
CA SER A 14 -47.33 18.85 26.98
C SER A 14 -47.57 17.54 26.22
N PHE A 15 -47.47 16.36 26.88
CA PHE A 15 -47.60 15.03 26.23
C PHE A 15 -48.83 14.21 26.64
N SER A 16 -49.28 13.35 25.72
CA SER A 16 -50.05 12.11 26.00
C SER A 16 -49.31 10.89 25.42
N LEU A 17 -49.34 9.77 26.14
CA LEU A 17 -48.60 8.52 25.85
C LEU A 17 -49.37 7.64 24.86
N LEU A 18 -48.80 7.29 23.69
CA LEU A 18 -48.96 5.97 23.02
C LEU A 18 -48.23 5.86 21.65
N SER A 19 -47.42 4.81 21.50
CA SER A 19 -46.84 4.22 20.26
C SER A 19 -45.78 5.02 19.48
N CYS A 20 -44.73 4.31 19.01
CA CYS A 20 -43.63 4.85 18.19
C CYS A 20 -44.11 5.25 16.79
N PHE A 21 -44.78 6.39 16.70
CA PHE A 21 -44.93 7.33 15.56
C PHE A 21 -45.82 8.47 16.07
N THR A 22 -45.37 9.18 17.11
CA THR A 22 -46.14 10.28 17.71
C THR A 22 -45.66 11.63 17.22
N ARG A 23 -46.61 12.37 16.64
CA ARG A 23 -46.56 13.80 16.29
C ARG A 23 -46.37 14.62 17.58
N ILE A 24 -45.32 15.41 17.68
CA ILE A 24 -45.07 16.29 18.84
C ILE A 24 -45.33 17.72 18.39
N LEU A 25 -46.59 18.15 18.54
CA LEU A 25 -47.11 19.53 18.71
C LEU A 25 -48.63 19.44 18.49
N ASP A 26 -49.43 19.62 19.55
CA ASP A 26 -50.87 19.91 19.41
C ASP A 26 -51.21 21.20 20.16
N ASP A 27 -52.11 21.93 19.53
CA ASP A 27 -52.42 23.35 19.65
C ASP A 27 -53.45 23.57 20.78
N ASP A 28 -52.98 23.75 22.03
CA ASP A 28 -53.81 24.43 23.03
C ASP A 28 -53.01 24.86 24.28
N SER A 29 -52.56 26.12 24.33
CA SER A 29 -52.62 26.93 25.55
C SER A 29 -52.35 28.41 25.25
N ARG A 30 -53.27 29.25 25.70
CA ARG A 30 -53.29 30.71 25.54
C ARG A 30 -52.12 31.39 26.25
N SER A 31 -51.65 32.47 25.62
CA SER A 31 -50.86 33.60 26.17
C SER A 31 -49.35 33.36 26.38
N PHE A 32 -48.52 33.72 25.39
CA PHE A 32 -47.65 34.93 25.32
C PHE A 32 -47.00 34.99 23.90
N SER A 33 -47.05 36.14 23.22
CA SER A 33 -46.68 36.34 21.78
C SER A 33 -45.44 37.26 21.62
N PRO A 34 -44.80 37.42 20.44
CA PRO A 34 -45.33 37.28 19.09
C PRO A 34 -44.85 36.01 18.37
N VAL A 35 -45.70 34.98 18.38
CA VAL A 35 -45.94 34.24 17.15
C VAL A 35 -46.57 35.28 16.22
N THR A 36 -45.88 35.66 15.13
CA THR A 36 -46.51 36.52 14.13
C THR A 36 -47.80 35.84 13.67
N ALA A 37 -48.80 36.62 13.26
CA ALA A 37 -50.14 36.14 12.88
C ALA A 37 -50.18 35.07 11.74
N SER A 38 -49.01 34.58 11.31
CA SER A 38 -48.78 33.62 10.22
C SER A 38 -48.18 32.27 10.69
N GLY A 39 -48.07 32.00 12.00
CA GLY A 39 -47.87 30.63 12.54
C GLY A 39 -46.43 30.07 12.59
N GLY A 40 -45.39 30.88 12.76
CA GLY A 40 -43.99 30.43 12.93
C GLY A 40 -43.13 31.33 13.82
N TRP A 41 -41.93 30.85 14.19
CA TRP A 41 -40.94 31.61 14.97
C TRP A 41 -40.08 32.51 14.07
N SER A 42 -39.90 33.77 14.48
CA SER A 42 -38.98 34.73 13.87
C SER A 42 -38.38 35.58 15.00
N PRO A 43 -37.06 35.73 15.09
CA PRO A 43 -36.43 36.65 16.04
C PRO A 43 -36.65 38.11 15.63
N LEU A 44 -36.42 39.03 16.58
CA LEU A 44 -36.53 40.48 16.34
C LEU A 44 -35.44 40.96 15.36
N ASN A 45 -34.21 40.52 15.59
CA ASN A 45 -33.05 40.77 14.74
C ASN A 45 -32.67 39.47 14.01
N SER A 46 -32.19 39.57 12.77
CA SER A 46 -31.64 38.43 12.03
C SER A 46 -30.12 38.51 12.01
N ASP A 47 -29.50 37.95 13.05
CA ASP A 47 -28.05 37.83 13.20
C ASP A 47 -27.66 36.40 13.58
N GLN A 48 -26.35 36.13 13.65
CA GLN A 48 -25.81 34.79 13.92
C GLN A 48 -25.93 34.33 15.39
N HIS A 49 -26.47 35.16 16.29
CA HIS A 49 -26.62 34.83 17.71
C HIS A 49 -28.03 34.34 18.08
N GLN A 50 -28.94 34.34 17.11
CA GLN A 50 -30.33 33.92 17.33
C GLN A 50 -30.47 32.41 17.43
N TRP A 51 -31.42 31.95 18.24
CA TRP A 51 -31.74 30.53 18.33
C TRP A 51 -33.18 30.28 18.79
N LEU A 52 -33.72 29.12 18.44
CA LEU A 52 -35.02 28.61 18.89
C LEU A 52 -34.81 27.41 19.81
N GLN A 53 -35.33 27.47 21.05
CA GLN A 53 -35.18 26.40 22.03
C GLN A 53 -36.53 25.75 22.39
N ILE A 54 -36.49 24.43 22.54
CA ILE A 54 -37.63 23.59 22.88
C ILE A 54 -37.30 22.80 24.15
N ASP A 55 -38.16 22.89 25.17
CA ASP A 55 -38.13 21.99 26.34
C ASP A 55 -39.16 20.87 26.14
N LEU A 56 -38.65 19.64 26.01
CA LEU A 56 -39.44 18.42 25.85
C LEU A 56 -40.00 17.87 27.17
N ARG A 57 -39.83 18.59 28.29
CA ARG A 57 -40.22 18.24 29.67
C ARG A 57 -39.50 17.03 30.26
N ASP A 58 -39.49 15.91 29.55
CA ASP A 58 -38.80 14.66 29.90
C ASP A 58 -37.64 14.38 28.93
N ARG A 59 -36.74 13.46 29.30
CA ARG A 59 -35.73 12.96 28.36
C ARG A 59 -36.41 12.11 27.30
N MET A 60 -36.20 12.48 26.04
CA MET A 60 -36.73 11.82 24.86
C MET A 60 -35.59 11.28 24.00
N GLU A 61 -35.83 10.17 23.31
CA GLU A 61 -34.96 9.67 22.25
C GLU A 61 -35.46 10.20 20.90
N ILE A 62 -34.74 11.18 20.37
CA ILE A 62 -35.06 11.93 19.16
C ILE A 62 -34.46 11.22 17.96
N SER A 63 -35.27 10.96 16.94
CA SER A 63 -34.92 10.23 15.71
C SER A 63 -34.96 11.10 14.45
N GLY A 64 -35.56 12.28 14.52
CA GLY A 64 -35.69 13.18 13.37
C GLY A 64 -36.21 14.55 13.78
N VAL A 65 -36.01 15.51 12.89
CA VAL A 65 -36.58 16.86 12.96
C VAL A 65 -37.12 17.25 11.60
N ALA A 66 -38.13 18.11 11.55
CA ALA A 66 -38.59 18.74 10.31
C ALA A 66 -38.64 20.25 10.46
N THR A 67 -38.30 20.96 9.38
CA THR A 67 -38.35 22.42 9.32
C THR A 67 -39.20 22.90 8.14
N GLN A 68 -39.85 24.04 8.31
CA GLN A 68 -40.65 24.72 7.30
C GLN A 68 -40.50 26.24 7.47
N GLY A 69 -40.46 27.02 6.38
CA GLY A 69 -40.43 28.48 6.47
C GLY A 69 -41.77 29.08 6.93
N ILE A 70 -41.84 30.39 7.13
CA ILE A 70 -43.09 31.06 7.54
C ILE A 70 -44.03 31.17 6.34
N HIS A 71 -45.24 30.65 6.45
CA HIS A 71 -46.21 30.61 5.35
C HIS A 71 -46.51 32.01 4.78
N GLY A 72 -46.42 32.14 3.45
CA GLY A 72 -46.69 33.40 2.75
C GLY A 72 -45.64 34.51 2.96
N SER A 73 -44.47 34.19 3.51
CA SER A 73 -43.36 35.12 3.76
C SER A 73 -42.08 34.69 3.03
N PRO A 74 -41.17 35.62 2.64
CA PRO A 74 -39.81 35.27 2.24
C PRO A 74 -38.94 34.75 3.40
N ASP A 75 -39.47 34.66 4.62
CA ASP A 75 -38.72 34.29 5.83
C ASP A 75 -38.57 32.77 5.99
N TRP A 76 -37.41 32.22 5.64
CA TRP A 76 -37.03 30.83 5.91
C TRP A 76 -35.52 30.66 6.12
N VAL A 77 -35.17 29.65 6.92
CA VAL A 77 -33.78 29.24 7.19
C VAL A 77 -33.33 28.19 6.20
N THR A 78 -32.20 28.39 5.53
CA THR A 78 -31.63 27.48 4.53
C THR A 78 -30.66 26.49 5.16
N ASN A 79 -29.98 26.84 6.25
CA ASN A 79 -29.04 26.00 6.99
C ASN A 79 -29.12 26.30 8.49
N TYR A 80 -29.05 25.27 9.34
CA TYR A 80 -29.05 25.45 10.80
C TYR A 80 -28.20 24.40 11.53
N LEU A 81 -27.74 24.72 12.74
CA LEU A 81 -27.16 23.75 13.67
C LEU A 81 -28.24 23.23 14.62
N LEU A 82 -28.12 21.96 14.99
CA LEU A 82 -28.94 21.36 16.04
C LEU A 82 -28.07 21.12 17.27
N MET A 83 -28.45 21.73 18.40
CA MET A 83 -27.80 21.52 19.70
C MET A 83 -28.77 20.86 20.68
N PHE A 84 -28.23 20.13 21.65
CA PHE A 84 -29.01 19.43 22.66
C PHE A 84 -28.39 19.51 24.05
N SER A 85 -29.22 19.43 25.09
CA SER A 85 -28.81 19.46 26.50
C SER A 85 -29.82 18.74 27.39
N ASP A 86 -29.35 18.10 28.47
CA ASP A 86 -30.22 17.54 29.51
C ASP A 86 -30.68 18.59 30.54
N THR A 87 -29.96 19.70 30.69
CA THR A 87 -30.19 20.73 31.73
C THR A 87 -30.67 22.07 31.18
N GLY A 88 -30.58 22.29 29.86
CA GLY A 88 -30.80 23.60 29.23
C GLY A 88 -29.57 24.51 29.25
N SER A 89 -28.44 23.99 29.76
CA SER A 89 -27.10 24.60 29.73
C SER A 89 -26.05 23.57 29.29
N GLY A 90 -24.81 23.97 29.05
CA GLY A 90 -23.74 23.04 28.66
C GLY A 90 -24.10 22.28 27.38
N TRP A 91 -24.39 23.02 26.32
CA TRP A 91 -24.92 22.48 25.08
C TRP A 91 -23.91 21.57 24.38
N LYS A 92 -24.41 20.52 23.73
CA LYS A 92 -23.65 19.71 22.78
C LYS A 92 -24.22 19.90 21.39
N GLN A 93 -23.36 20.09 20.42
CA GLN A 93 -23.76 20.15 19.03
C GLN A 93 -23.95 18.73 18.48
N TYR A 94 -24.98 18.54 17.66
CA TYR A 94 -25.15 17.31 16.90
C TYR A 94 -24.19 17.30 15.71
N HIS A 95 -23.29 16.33 15.69
CA HIS A 95 -22.38 16.07 14.57
C HIS A 95 -22.74 14.75 13.87
N GLN A 96 -22.66 14.74 12.53
CA GLN A 96 -22.73 13.52 11.73
C GLN A 96 -21.43 12.69 11.85
N GLU A 97 -21.42 11.46 11.35
CA GLU A 97 -20.23 10.58 11.36
C GLU A 97 -19.02 11.20 10.64
N ASP A 98 -19.25 12.13 9.70
CA ASP A 98 -18.21 12.84 8.96
C ASP A 98 -17.75 14.15 9.62
N GLY A 99 -18.22 14.48 10.82
CA GLY A 99 -17.90 15.75 11.49
C GLY A 99 -18.78 16.94 11.08
N ILE A 100 -19.76 16.71 10.21
CA ILE A 100 -20.67 17.76 9.74
C ILE A 100 -21.56 18.25 10.86
N SER A 101 -21.58 19.57 10.99
CA SER A 101 -22.16 20.29 12.09
C SER A 101 -23.49 20.96 11.70
N THR A 102 -23.70 21.18 10.38
CA THR A 102 -24.84 21.92 9.79
C THR A 102 -25.84 20.99 9.11
N ILE A 103 -27.13 21.26 9.31
CA ILE A 103 -28.26 20.53 8.73
C ILE A 103 -28.92 21.43 7.66
N PRO A 104 -29.18 20.92 6.44
CA PRO A 104 -29.88 21.66 5.41
C PRO A 104 -31.33 21.91 5.85
N GLY A 105 -31.74 23.18 5.75
CA GLY A 105 -33.10 23.65 5.99
C GLY A 105 -33.88 23.79 4.69
N ASN A 106 -34.66 24.86 4.60
CA ASN A 106 -35.68 25.08 3.59
C ASN A 106 -35.16 25.87 2.38
N SER A 107 -35.70 25.58 1.19
CA SER A 107 -35.47 26.38 -0.03
C SER A 107 -36.62 27.34 -0.35
N ASN A 108 -37.72 27.27 0.40
CA ASN A 108 -38.91 28.12 0.28
C ASN A 108 -39.73 28.09 1.59
N ALA A 109 -40.81 28.87 1.63
CA ALA A 109 -41.69 28.98 2.79
C ALA A 109 -42.60 27.76 3.04
N ASP A 110 -42.94 27.01 2.00
CA ASP A 110 -44.08 26.08 2.01
C ASP A 110 -43.68 24.60 2.11
N ASN A 111 -42.51 24.21 1.60
CA ASN A 111 -42.08 22.82 1.63
C ASN A 111 -41.51 22.43 3.00
N ILE A 112 -41.97 21.29 3.51
CA ILE A 112 -41.41 20.67 4.73
C ILE A 112 -40.13 19.93 4.35
N VAL A 113 -39.05 20.22 5.06
CA VAL A 113 -37.78 19.51 4.94
C VAL A 113 -37.64 18.62 6.17
N HIS A 114 -37.78 17.31 5.95
CA HIS A 114 -37.61 16.32 7.01
C HIS A 114 -36.17 15.81 7.02
N TYR A 115 -35.52 15.93 8.17
CA TYR A 115 -34.18 15.43 8.42
C TYR A 115 -34.21 14.28 9.42
N LYS A 116 -33.97 13.07 8.93
CA LYS A 116 -33.82 11.87 9.78
C LYS A 116 -32.43 11.88 10.39
N LEU A 117 -32.34 11.84 11.72
CA LEU A 117 -31.05 11.75 12.39
C LEU A 117 -30.47 10.36 12.14
N LEU A 118 -29.21 10.32 11.69
CA LEU A 118 -28.49 9.06 11.45
C LEU A 118 -28.35 8.25 12.74
N HIS A 119 -28.19 8.96 13.86
CA HIS A 119 -28.24 8.39 15.21
C HIS A 119 -29.16 9.21 16.09
N THR A 120 -29.87 8.51 16.95
CA THR A 120 -30.82 9.12 17.87
C THR A 120 -30.12 9.93 18.96
N ILE A 121 -30.67 11.10 19.28
CA ILE A 121 -30.19 11.97 20.37
C ILE A 121 -31.07 11.73 21.59
N ARG A 122 -30.47 11.53 22.77
CA ARG A 122 -31.21 11.42 24.03
C ARG A 122 -31.08 12.71 24.80
N THR A 123 -32.17 13.47 24.90
CA THR A 123 -32.12 14.83 25.44
C THR A 123 -33.48 15.31 25.94
N ARG A 124 -33.48 16.34 26.79
CA ARG A 124 -34.67 17.09 27.18
C ARG A 124 -34.81 18.40 26.42
N PHE A 125 -33.70 19.09 26.15
CA PHE A 125 -33.71 20.39 25.50
C PHE A 125 -33.08 20.30 24.11
N LEU A 126 -33.75 20.89 23.13
CA LEU A 126 -33.24 21.05 21.77
C LEU A 126 -33.13 22.53 21.44
N ARG A 127 -32.09 22.91 20.70
CA ARG A 127 -31.87 24.26 20.20
C ARG A 127 -31.53 24.24 18.72
N PHE A 128 -32.29 24.99 17.93
CA PHE A 128 -32.06 25.24 16.51
C PHE A 128 -31.35 26.58 16.38
N VAL A 129 -30.14 26.57 15.82
CA VAL A 129 -29.33 27.79 15.62
C VAL A 129 -29.25 28.07 14.11
N PRO A 130 -29.98 29.06 13.59
CA PRO A 130 -29.90 29.44 12.18
C PRO A 130 -28.47 29.86 11.81
N ILE A 131 -27.97 29.33 10.70
CA ILE A 131 -26.64 29.70 10.14
C ILE A 131 -26.82 30.56 8.91
N ASP A 132 -27.67 30.11 7.97
CA ASP A 132 -28.02 30.84 6.77
C ASP A 132 -29.53 30.90 6.60
N TRP A 133 -30.02 31.98 6.00
CA TRP A 133 -31.42 32.20 5.68
C TRP A 133 -31.55 32.89 4.33
N ASN A 134 -32.79 32.98 3.83
CA ASN A 134 -33.08 33.63 2.56
C ASN A 134 -32.56 35.08 2.54
N SER A 135 -31.78 35.43 1.52
CA SER A 135 -31.20 36.78 1.38
C SER A 135 -32.26 37.87 1.15
N GLU A 136 -33.44 37.49 0.64
CA GLU A 136 -34.59 38.39 0.42
C GLU A 136 -35.55 38.47 1.63
N GLY A 137 -35.28 37.71 2.71
CA GLY A 137 -36.13 37.63 3.89
C GLY A 137 -35.37 37.68 5.21
N ARG A 138 -36.03 37.26 6.29
CA ARG A 138 -35.48 37.14 7.64
C ARG A 138 -35.42 35.69 8.11
N ILE A 139 -34.84 35.49 9.29
CA ILE A 139 -34.91 34.20 9.99
C ILE A 139 -36.38 33.87 10.28
N GLY A 140 -36.86 32.75 9.74
CA GLY A 140 -38.21 32.24 9.98
C GLY A 140 -38.22 30.72 10.02
N MET A 141 -38.80 30.13 11.06
CA MET A 141 -38.87 28.67 11.21
C MET A 141 -40.18 28.19 11.85
N ARG A 142 -40.72 27.12 11.29
CA ARG A 142 -41.65 26.19 11.94
C ARG A 142 -40.91 24.87 12.08
N VAL A 143 -40.99 24.25 13.23
CA VAL A 143 -40.21 23.05 13.55
C VAL A 143 -41.09 21.96 14.13
N GLU A 144 -40.79 20.72 13.79
CA GLU A 144 -41.39 19.53 14.37
C GLU A 144 -40.28 18.55 14.77
N VAL A 145 -40.45 17.87 15.91
CA VAL A 145 -39.44 16.94 16.45
C VAL A 145 -40.06 15.55 16.55
N TYR A 146 -39.34 14.53 16.08
CA TYR A 146 -39.80 13.14 16.06
C TYR A 146 -38.98 12.29 17.02
N GLY A 147 -39.63 11.59 17.95
CA GLY A 147 -38.97 10.76 18.94
C GLY A 147 -39.92 10.00 19.86
N CYS A 148 -39.36 9.30 20.86
CA CYS A 148 -40.11 8.56 21.86
C CYS A 148 -39.60 8.84 23.29
N ALA A 149 -40.43 8.54 24.29
CA ALA A 149 -40.06 8.71 25.69
C ALA A 149 -38.95 7.73 26.08
N TYR A 150 -37.90 8.24 26.74
CA TYR A 150 -36.74 7.45 27.11
C TYR A 150 -36.66 7.32 28.65
N LYS A 151 -36.62 6.07 29.13
CA LYS A 151 -36.47 5.74 30.55
C LYS A 151 -35.16 5.01 30.77
N SER A 152 -34.48 5.33 31.87
CA SER A 152 -33.21 4.71 32.20
C SER A 152 -32.95 4.57 33.70
N ASP A 153 -32.07 3.64 34.02
CA ASP A 153 -31.59 3.42 35.38
C ASP A 153 -30.25 4.11 35.59
N VAL A 154 -30.23 5.12 36.48
CA VAL A 154 -29.06 5.95 36.73
C VAL A 154 -28.59 5.77 38.18
N ALA A 155 -27.27 5.80 38.36
CA ALA A 155 -26.57 5.81 39.64
C ALA A 155 -25.47 6.88 39.61
N ASP A 156 -25.35 7.65 40.68
CA ASP A 156 -24.35 8.70 40.86
C ASP A 156 -23.28 8.25 41.87
N PHE A 157 -22.03 8.51 41.51
CA PHE A 157 -20.82 8.11 42.22
C PHE A 157 -20.03 9.35 42.60
N ASP A 158 -19.72 9.51 43.88
CA ASP A 158 -19.05 10.68 44.46
C ASP A 158 -17.52 10.51 44.60
N GLY A 159 -16.94 9.49 43.94
CA GLY A 159 -15.54 9.09 44.14
C GLY A 159 -15.26 8.30 45.42
N ARG A 160 -16.27 8.07 46.28
CA ARG A 160 -16.17 7.21 47.47
C ARG A 160 -17.10 6.00 47.38
N SER A 161 -18.16 6.12 46.60
CA SER A 161 -19.18 5.11 46.39
C SER A 161 -18.77 4.09 45.34
N SER A 162 -19.22 2.84 45.50
CA SER A 162 -19.06 1.78 44.51
C SER A 162 -20.22 0.77 44.63
N LEU A 163 -20.47 0.03 43.54
CA LEU A 163 -21.40 -1.10 43.49
C LEU A 163 -20.60 -2.38 43.34
N LEU A 164 -20.86 -3.37 44.20
CA LEU A 164 -20.15 -4.65 44.20
C LEU A 164 -21.12 -5.78 43.90
N TYR A 165 -21.03 -6.34 42.70
CA TYR A 165 -21.86 -7.44 42.22
C TYR A 165 -21.20 -8.78 42.54
N ARG A 166 -21.89 -9.64 43.30
CA ARG A 166 -21.40 -10.96 43.68
C ARG A 166 -22.06 -12.06 42.88
N PHE A 167 -21.24 -12.95 42.34
CA PHE A 167 -21.69 -14.15 41.65
C PHE A 167 -22.22 -15.18 42.64
N ASN A 168 -23.16 -16.03 42.19
CA ASN A 168 -23.66 -17.13 43.01
C ASN A 168 -22.60 -18.24 43.24
N GLN A 169 -21.59 -18.31 42.38
CA GLN A 169 -20.47 -19.27 42.45
C GLN A 169 -19.21 -18.59 43.01
N LYS A 170 -18.33 -19.36 43.64
CA LYS A 170 -17.10 -18.84 44.30
C LYS A 170 -16.05 -18.29 43.31
N SER A 171 -16.14 -18.65 42.04
CA SER A 171 -15.36 -18.09 40.94
C SER A 171 -16.17 -18.25 39.64
N MET A 172 -15.94 -17.36 38.68
CA MET A 172 -16.58 -17.37 37.36
C MET A 172 -15.51 -17.48 36.28
N SER A 173 -15.61 -18.50 35.44
CA SER A 173 -14.78 -18.65 34.24
C SER A 173 -15.67 -18.46 33.01
N THR A 174 -15.42 -17.39 32.25
CA THR A 174 -16.22 -17.04 31.07
C THR A 174 -15.38 -17.12 29.81
N VAL A 175 -16.00 -17.50 28.69
CA VAL A 175 -15.44 -17.38 27.32
C VAL A 175 -16.11 -16.26 26.53
N LYS A 176 -17.22 -15.74 27.04
CA LYS A 176 -17.98 -14.64 26.46
C LYS A 176 -18.42 -13.69 27.57
N ASP A 177 -18.14 -12.41 27.40
CA ASP A 177 -18.56 -11.35 28.30
C ASP A 177 -19.11 -10.17 27.51
N VAL A 178 -20.24 -9.62 27.96
CA VAL A 178 -20.83 -8.42 27.42
C VAL A 178 -21.05 -7.42 28.55
N ILE A 179 -20.33 -6.30 28.49
CA ILE A 179 -20.44 -5.20 29.45
C ILE A 179 -20.92 -3.97 28.69
N SER A 180 -22.05 -3.40 29.11
CA SER A 180 -22.57 -2.17 28.52
C SER A 180 -22.94 -1.18 29.61
N LEU A 181 -22.52 0.07 29.44
CA LEU A 181 -22.87 1.16 30.35
C LEU A 181 -22.82 2.49 29.62
N LYS A 182 -23.46 3.51 30.18
CA LYS A 182 -23.22 4.91 29.82
C LYS A 182 -22.64 5.63 31.00
N PHE A 183 -21.69 6.53 30.80
CA PHE A 183 -21.14 7.34 31.87
C PHE A 183 -21.09 8.83 31.49
N LYS A 184 -21.04 9.68 32.52
CA LYS A 184 -20.95 11.13 32.41
C LYS A 184 -20.11 11.65 33.57
N SER A 185 -19.07 12.44 33.29
CA SER A 185 -18.09 12.91 34.28
C SER A 185 -17.49 14.26 33.91
N LEU A 186 -17.13 15.05 34.93
CA LEU A 186 -16.26 16.23 34.81
C LEU A 186 -14.79 15.92 35.07
N HIS A 187 -14.50 14.77 35.67
CA HIS A 187 -13.17 14.32 36.03
C HIS A 187 -12.58 13.48 34.90
N SER A 188 -11.29 13.68 34.64
CA SER A 188 -10.53 12.97 33.60
C SER A 188 -10.01 11.61 34.04
N ASP A 189 -10.16 11.23 35.31
CA ASP A 189 -9.69 9.95 35.87
C ASP A 189 -10.78 9.26 36.70
N GLY A 190 -10.89 7.93 36.61
CA GLY A 190 -11.75 7.14 37.49
C GLY A 190 -12.03 5.72 37.00
N VAL A 191 -11.99 4.73 37.90
CA VAL A 191 -12.30 3.32 37.59
C VAL A 191 -13.81 3.10 37.42
N LEU A 192 -14.23 2.65 36.24
CA LEU A 192 -15.63 2.35 35.91
C LEU A 192 -16.00 0.90 36.23
N VAL A 193 -15.14 -0.06 35.84
CA VAL A 193 -15.35 -1.50 36.02
C VAL A 193 -14.04 -2.13 36.46
N HIS A 194 -14.09 -3.02 37.44
CA HIS A 194 -12.94 -3.82 37.84
C HIS A 194 -13.36 -5.22 38.28
N GLY A 195 -12.60 -6.21 37.84
CA GLY A 195 -12.68 -7.60 38.28
C GLY A 195 -11.28 -8.20 38.26
N GLU A 196 -10.94 -8.94 39.31
CA GLU A 196 -9.67 -9.66 39.45
C GLU A 196 -9.96 -11.07 39.95
N GLY A 197 -9.22 -12.06 39.46
CA GLY A 197 -9.29 -13.45 39.89
C GLY A 197 -8.03 -13.89 40.60
N GLN A 198 -8.14 -14.94 41.42
CA GLN A 198 -7.02 -15.56 42.15
C GLN A 198 -5.85 -16.02 41.28
N ARG A 199 -6.07 -16.22 39.98
CA ARG A 199 -5.05 -16.64 39.01
C ARG A 199 -4.29 -15.46 38.37
N GLY A 200 -4.62 -14.22 38.74
CA GLY A 200 -4.00 -13.02 38.15
C GLY A 200 -4.68 -12.55 36.85
N ASP A 201 -5.78 -13.20 36.46
CA ASP A 201 -6.72 -12.71 35.46
C ASP A 201 -7.42 -11.46 35.97
N TYR A 202 -7.54 -10.44 35.12
CA TYR A 202 -8.29 -9.26 35.48
C TYR A 202 -8.83 -8.55 34.26
N ILE A 203 -9.92 -7.82 34.49
CA ILE A 203 -10.50 -6.87 33.56
C ILE A 203 -10.69 -5.55 34.30
N THR A 204 -10.15 -4.45 33.77
CA THR A 204 -10.33 -3.12 34.36
C THR A 204 -10.59 -2.11 33.26
N LEU A 205 -11.73 -1.43 33.36
CA LEU A 205 -12.07 -0.27 32.54
C LEU A 205 -11.94 0.97 33.39
N GLU A 206 -11.10 1.91 32.97
CA GLU A 206 -10.95 3.20 33.64
C GLU A 206 -10.95 4.37 32.66
N LEU A 207 -11.42 5.51 33.15
CA LEU A 207 -11.15 6.80 32.57
C LEU A 207 -9.74 7.22 33.03
N ASN A 208 -8.87 7.56 32.09
CA ASN A 208 -7.49 7.97 32.32
C ASN A 208 -7.18 9.14 31.41
N GLN A 209 -6.93 10.32 31.99
CA GLN A 209 -6.66 11.56 31.24
C GLN A 209 -7.70 11.83 30.12
N GLY A 210 -8.99 11.64 30.41
CA GLY A 210 -10.07 11.93 29.46
C GLY A 210 -10.21 10.90 28.31
N THR A 211 -9.46 9.80 28.36
CA THR A 211 -9.57 8.64 27.46
C THR A 211 -10.02 7.41 28.25
N LEU A 212 -10.63 6.41 27.61
CA LEU A 212 -10.93 5.14 28.26
C LEU A 212 -9.83 4.12 27.99
N ALA A 213 -9.30 3.55 29.07
CA ALA A 213 -8.31 2.49 29.06
C ALA A 213 -8.95 1.17 29.51
N LEU A 214 -8.90 0.16 28.64
CA LEU A 214 -9.28 -1.22 28.95
C LEU A 214 -8.01 -2.04 29.17
N HIS A 215 -7.85 -2.53 30.39
CA HIS A 215 -6.82 -3.48 30.78
C HIS A 215 -7.45 -4.87 30.86
N ILE A 216 -6.86 -5.86 30.18
CA ILE A 216 -7.30 -7.24 30.25
C ILE A 216 -6.12 -8.22 30.25
N ASN A 217 -6.22 -9.27 31.07
CA ASN A 217 -5.24 -10.36 31.20
C ASN A 217 -5.95 -11.72 31.37
N LEU A 218 -5.44 -12.78 30.71
CA LEU A 218 -6.00 -14.14 30.68
C LEU A 218 -4.91 -15.20 31.04
N ASP A 219 -4.46 -15.18 32.29
CA ASP A 219 -3.47 -16.06 32.95
C ASP A 219 -2.01 -15.99 32.45
N ASP A 220 -1.07 -16.05 33.41
CA ASP A 220 0.37 -16.18 33.20
C ASP A 220 0.92 -17.28 34.13
N SER A 221 0.61 -18.54 33.81
CA SER A 221 1.05 -19.71 34.59
C SER A 221 2.57 -19.96 34.55
N LYS A 222 3.38 -19.09 33.91
CA LYS A 222 4.85 -19.20 33.87
C LYS A 222 5.51 -17.98 34.49
N LEU A 223 5.87 -18.13 35.76
CA LEU A 223 6.56 -17.17 36.63
C LEU A 223 7.94 -16.63 36.16
N GLN A 224 8.32 -16.73 34.88
CA GLN A 224 9.66 -16.34 34.38
C GLN A 224 9.72 -15.70 32.98
N SER A 225 8.63 -15.19 32.39
CA SER A 225 8.68 -14.44 31.11
C SER A 225 8.01 -13.06 31.17
N SER A 226 8.79 -12.06 31.60
CA SER A 226 8.68 -10.63 31.28
C SER A 226 7.39 -10.13 30.59
N ALA A 227 6.55 -9.39 31.34
CA ALA A 227 5.68 -8.28 30.90
C ALA A 227 4.75 -8.44 29.67
N SER A 228 4.53 -9.64 29.12
CA SER A 228 4.04 -9.79 27.73
C SER A 228 2.62 -10.35 27.54
N SER A 229 1.90 -10.75 28.60
CA SER A 229 0.50 -11.20 28.53
C SER A 229 -0.54 -10.08 28.72
N HIS A 230 -0.16 -8.95 29.31
CA HIS A 230 -1.06 -7.82 29.53
C HIS A 230 -1.47 -7.14 28.21
N THR A 231 -2.78 -6.99 28.00
CA THR A 231 -3.34 -6.21 26.89
C THR A 231 -3.93 -4.90 27.42
N LEU A 232 -3.39 -3.77 26.94
CA LEU A 232 -3.89 -2.42 27.19
C LEU A 232 -4.38 -1.83 25.88
N VAL A 233 -5.62 -1.35 25.87
CA VAL A 233 -6.22 -0.66 24.73
C VAL A 233 -6.86 0.64 25.21
N THR A 234 -6.49 1.76 24.59
CA THR A 234 -6.99 3.11 24.88
C THR A 234 -7.81 3.64 23.71
N ILE A 235 -8.98 4.20 23.99
CA ILE A 235 -9.94 4.66 22.98
C ILE A 235 -10.76 5.84 23.52
N GLY A 236 -11.21 6.70 22.60
CA GLY A 236 -11.94 7.92 22.92
C GLY A 236 -11.00 9.04 23.39
N SER A 237 -11.55 10.24 23.51
CA SER A 237 -10.84 11.45 23.94
C SER A 237 -11.86 12.48 24.43
N LEU A 238 -11.43 13.39 25.30
CA LEU A 238 -12.26 14.47 25.86
C LEU A 238 -13.55 13.95 26.53
N LEU A 239 -13.51 12.75 27.12
CA LEU A 239 -14.67 12.08 27.72
C LEU A 239 -15.06 12.66 29.11
N ASP A 240 -14.40 13.75 29.51
CA ASP A 240 -14.66 14.56 30.71
C ASP A 240 -15.48 15.83 30.38
N ASP A 241 -16.30 15.76 29.31
CA ASP A 241 -17.11 16.85 28.76
C ASP A 241 -18.43 17.10 29.52
N GLN A 242 -18.75 16.29 30.54
CA GLN A 242 -20.03 16.28 31.25
C GLN A 242 -21.24 15.94 30.35
N HIS A 243 -21.01 15.19 29.28
CA HIS A 243 -22.05 14.56 28.47
C HIS A 243 -22.05 13.03 28.64
N TRP A 244 -23.13 12.40 28.18
CA TRP A 244 -23.26 10.95 28.24
C TRP A 244 -22.46 10.30 27.11
N HIS A 245 -21.56 9.39 27.49
CA HIS A 245 -20.83 8.52 26.58
C HIS A 245 -21.27 7.07 26.77
N SER A 246 -21.49 6.33 25.69
CA SER A 246 -21.83 4.90 25.74
C SER A 246 -20.63 4.01 25.55
N VAL A 247 -20.53 2.97 26.37
CA VAL A 247 -19.48 1.95 26.32
C VAL A 247 -20.12 0.59 26.11
N LEU A 248 -19.55 -0.18 25.18
CA LEU A 248 -19.90 -1.57 24.94
C LEU A 248 -18.61 -2.38 24.74
N ILE A 249 -18.42 -3.39 25.59
CA ILE A 249 -17.34 -4.36 25.51
C ILE A 249 -17.99 -5.72 25.21
N GLU A 250 -17.64 -6.30 24.06
CA GLU A 250 -18.04 -7.66 23.70
C GLU A 250 -16.79 -8.51 23.53
N ARG A 251 -16.58 -9.46 24.43
CA ARG A 251 -15.49 -10.44 24.34
C ARG A 251 -16.04 -11.79 23.92
N PHE A 252 -15.38 -12.42 22.95
CA PHE A 252 -15.56 -13.82 22.59
C PHE A 252 -14.21 -14.50 22.42
N ASN A 253 -13.89 -15.45 23.31
CA ASN A 253 -12.55 -16.01 23.50
C ASN A 253 -11.53 -14.87 23.69
N LYS A 254 -10.56 -14.77 22.76
CA LYS A 254 -9.55 -13.69 22.73
C LYS A 254 -9.96 -12.48 21.90
N GLN A 255 -11.05 -12.54 21.15
CA GLN A 255 -11.50 -11.42 20.32
C GLN A 255 -12.34 -10.46 21.16
N VAL A 256 -12.04 -9.17 21.07
CA VAL A 256 -12.75 -8.12 21.78
C VAL A 256 -13.19 -7.03 20.80
N ASN A 257 -14.47 -6.69 20.84
CA ASN A 257 -15.00 -5.47 20.27
C ASN A 257 -15.16 -4.46 21.41
N PHE A 258 -14.39 -3.37 21.37
CA PHE A 258 -14.48 -2.30 22.34
C PHE A 258 -15.03 -1.05 21.66
N THR A 259 -16.28 -0.72 21.98
CA THR A 259 -17.02 0.38 21.36
C THR A 259 -17.22 1.52 22.35
N ILE A 260 -16.88 2.73 21.93
CA ILE A 260 -17.18 3.98 22.64
C ILE A 260 -17.97 4.87 21.70
N ASP A 261 -19.14 5.30 22.17
CA ASP A 261 -20.15 6.02 21.40
C ASP A 261 -20.49 5.29 20.11
N LYS A 262 -19.79 5.62 19.02
CA LYS A 262 -19.97 5.01 17.69
C LYS A 262 -18.71 4.31 17.17
N TYR A 263 -17.56 4.52 17.80
CA TYR A 263 -16.28 4.02 17.32
C TYR A 263 -15.96 2.69 17.98
N THR A 264 -15.79 1.64 17.18
CA THR A 264 -15.44 0.30 17.63
C THR A 264 -14.00 -0.02 17.27
N GLN A 265 -13.21 -0.41 18.26
CA GLN A 265 -11.89 -0.97 18.07
C GLN A 265 -11.94 -2.48 18.25
N HIS A 266 -11.44 -3.19 17.24
CA HIS A 266 -11.31 -4.64 17.24
C HIS A 266 -9.87 -5.02 17.58
N PHE A 267 -9.69 -5.91 18.55
CA PHE A 267 -8.37 -6.42 18.89
C PHE A 267 -8.44 -7.85 19.44
N ARG A 268 -7.27 -8.49 19.47
CA ARG A 268 -7.08 -9.83 20.04
C ARG A 268 -6.22 -9.73 21.30
N ILE A 269 -6.70 -10.35 22.39
CA ILE A 269 -5.99 -10.42 23.67
C ILE A 269 -4.73 -11.30 23.52
N LYS A 270 -3.62 -10.86 24.11
CA LYS A 270 -2.35 -11.61 24.18
C LYS A 270 -2.44 -12.73 25.22
N GLY A 271 -1.77 -13.86 24.98
CA GLY A 271 -1.74 -15.02 25.88
C GLY A 271 -2.30 -16.31 25.24
N ASP A 272 -2.11 -17.43 25.92
CA ASP A 272 -2.47 -18.77 25.42
C ASP A 272 -3.89 -19.22 25.82
N CYS A 273 -4.47 -18.69 26.90
CA CYS A 273 -5.80 -19.05 27.39
C CYS A 273 -6.95 -18.24 26.75
N ASP A 274 -8.13 -18.86 26.59
CA ASP A 274 -9.33 -18.23 26.01
C ASP A 274 -10.37 -17.78 27.07
N SER A 275 -10.25 -18.26 28.31
CA SER A 275 -11.18 -17.96 29.41
C SER A 275 -10.69 -16.81 30.28
N LEU A 276 -11.62 -15.99 30.78
CA LEU A 276 -11.38 -14.97 31.80
C LEU A 276 -11.88 -15.53 33.14
N ASP A 277 -10.97 -15.71 34.08
CA ASP A 277 -11.29 -16.19 35.43
C ASP A 277 -11.37 -15.01 36.40
N VAL A 278 -12.59 -14.60 36.77
CA VAL A 278 -12.81 -13.57 37.81
C VAL A 278 -13.21 -14.24 39.12
N ASP A 279 -12.79 -13.68 40.26
CA ASP A 279 -13.26 -14.13 41.58
C ASP A 279 -14.78 -13.92 41.73
N TYR A 280 -15.34 -14.20 42.91
CA TYR A 280 -16.78 -14.13 43.15
C TYR A 280 -17.39 -12.71 43.09
N GLU A 281 -16.62 -11.65 42.77
CA GLU A 281 -17.12 -10.27 42.74
C GLU A 281 -16.58 -9.39 41.60
N LEU A 282 -17.46 -8.51 41.07
CA LEU A 282 -17.15 -7.42 40.15
C LEU A 282 -17.50 -6.08 40.80
N SER A 283 -16.63 -5.09 40.70
CA SER A 283 -16.87 -3.74 41.22
C SER A 283 -17.12 -2.73 40.09
N PHE A 284 -18.03 -1.80 40.36
CA PHE A 284 -18.40 -0.72 39.46
C PHE A 284 -18.30 0.64 40.17
N GLY A 285 -17.74 1.63 39.49
CA GLY A 285 -17.53 2.99 40.01
C GLY A 285 -16.37 3.16 40.99
N GLY A 286 -15.64 2.09 41.31
CA GLY A 286 -14.46 2.13 42.17
C GLY A 286 -13.98 0.75 42.58
N ILE A 287 -12.82 0.71 43.23
CA ILE A 287 -12.24 -0.51 43.80
C ILE A 287 -12.37 -0.41 45.33
N PRO A 288 -13.15 -1.29 45.99
CA PRO A 288 -13.27 -1.25 47.44
C PRO A 288 -11.93 -1.59 48.08
N LEU A 289 -11.37 -0.68 48.90
CA LEU A 289 -10.05 -0.86 49.53
C LEU A 289 -10.03 -2.13 50.41
N PRO A 290 -9.17 -3.13 50.12
CA PRO A 290 -8.99 -4.27 51.01
C PRO A 290 -8.01 -3.90 52.14
N GLY A 291 -8.54 -3.49 53.29
CA GLY A 291 -7.95 -3.68 54.63
C GLY A 291 -6.52 -3.20 54.95
N LYS A 292 -5.75 -2.59 54.03
CA LYS A 292 -4.41 -2.03 54.28
C LYS A 292 -4.20 -0.73 53.48
N PRO A 293 -3.67 0.34 54.09
CA PRO A 293 -3.32 1.56 53.36
C PRO A 293 -1.99 1.35 52.63
N GLY A 294 -1.97 1.51 51.30
CA GLY A 294 -0.72 1.80 50.58
C GLY A 294 -0.44 1.16 49.22
N THR A 295 -1.29 0.30 48.63
CA THR A 295 -0.93 -0.42 47.38
C THR A 295 -1.80 -0.16 46.15
N PHE A 296 -2.85 0.67 46.22
CA PHE A 296 -3.69 0.97 45.06
C PHE A 296 -3.62 2.46 44.69
N LEU A 297 -3.05 2.78 43.52
CA LEU A 297 -2.84 4.14 43.00
C LEU A 297 -4.01 4.66 42.13
N ARG A 298 -5.02 3.84 41.81
CA ARG A 298 -6.13 4.22 40.92
C ARG A 298 -7.22 4.98 41.69
N LYS A 299 -7.79 6.03 41.07
CA LYS A 299 -8.89 6.83 41.65
C LYS A 299 -10.24 6.17 41.36
N ASN A 300 -11.18 6.25 42.29
CA ASN A 300 -12.56 5.84 42.04
C ASN A 300 -13.27 6.84 41.11
N PHE A 301 -14.33 6.39 40.45
CA PHE A 301 -15.10 7.20 39.52
C PHE A 301 -15.96 8.24 40.25
N HIS A 302 -15.97 9.46 39.72
CA HIS A 302 -16.82 10.55 40.18
C HIS A 302 -17.65 11.05 39.01
N GLY A 303 -18.95 10.77 39.03
CA GLY A 303 -19.89 11.08 37.97
C GLY A 303 -21.09 10.12 37.98
N CYS A 304 -21.84 10.11 36.89
CA CYS A 304 -23.04 9.30 36.77
C CYS A 304 -22.82 8.12 35.83
N ILE A 305 -23.39 6.96 36.16
CA ILE A 305 -23.49 5.78 35.29
C ILE A 305 -24.97 5.49 35.03
N GLU A 306 -25.31 5.27 33.78
CA GLU A 306 -26.65 4.97 33.29
C GLU A 306 -26.66 3.61 32.60
N ASN A 307 -27.72 2.82 32.81
CA ASN A 307 -27.98 1.57 32.09
C ASN A 307 -26.79 0.61 32.13
N LEU A 308 -26.30 0.30 33.34
CA LEU A 308 -25.19 -0.63 33.56
C LEU A 308 -25.68 -2.09 33.46
N TYR A 309 -25.20 -2.79 32.43
CA TYR A 309 -25.48 -4.19 32.16
C TYR A 309 -24.20 -5.02 32.17
N TYR A 310 -24.24 -6.15 32.88
CA TYR A 310 -23.24 -7.22 32.78
C TYR A 310 -23.94 -8.51 32.37
N ASN A 311 -23.58 -9.08 31.22
CA ASN A 311 -24.16 -10.32 30.68
C ASN A 311 -25.71 -10.33 30.69
N GLY A 312 -26.33 -9.19 30.35
CA GLY A 312 -27.78 -9.00 30.29
C GLY A 312 -28.45 -8.65 31.63
N VAL A 313 -27.71 -8.61 32.74
CA VAL A 313 -28.23 -8.25 34.07
C VAL A 313 -28.07 -6.75 34.31
N ASN A 314 -29.17 -6.04 34.59
CA ASN A 314 -29.15 -4.63 34.96
C ASN A 314 -28.70 -4.45 36.42
N ILE A 315 -27.45 -4.03 36.61
CA ILE A 315 -26.81 -3.93 37.93
C ILE A 315 -27.42 -2.78 38.76
N ILE A 316 -27.80 -1.67 38.13
CA ILE A 316 -28.41 -0.53 38.82
C ILE A 316 -29.82 -0.88 39.31
N ASP A 317 -30.63 -1.60 38.52
CA ASP A 317 -31.95 -2.08 38.96
C ASP A 317 -31.83 -3.03 40.16
N LEU A 318 -30.85 -3.95 40.15
CA LEU A 318 -30.57 -4.80 41.31
C LEU A 318 -30.25 -3.97 42.57
N ALA A 319 -29.42 -2.92 42.42
CA ALA A 319 -29.03 -2.02 43.50
C ALA A 319 -30.24 -1.23 44.04
N LYS A 320 -31.04 -0.64 43.15
CA LYS A 320 -32.29 0.08 43.49
C LYS A 320 -33.25 -0.80 44.28
N ARG A 321 -33.38 -2.07 43.90
CA ARG A 321 -34.25 -3.06 44.56
C ARG A 321 -33.61 -3.77 45.75
N ARG A 322 -32.37 -3.44 46.11
CA ARG A 322 -31.61 -4.03 47.23
C ARG A 322 -31.59 -5.57 47.22
N LYS A 323 -31.27 -6.15 46.06
CA LYS A 323 -31.16 -7.62 45.90
C LYS A 323 -29.93 -8.16 46.66
N PRO A 324 -29.94 -9.41 47.13
CA PRO A 324 -28.84 -9.96 47.95
C PRO A 324 -27.51 -10.13 47.20
N GLN A 325 -27.55 -10.15 45.86
CA GLN A 325 -26.37 -10.30 44.99
C GLN A 325 -25.57 -9.00 44.80
N ILE A 326 -26.08 -7.85 45.28
CA ILE A 326 -25.43 -6.56 45.10
C ILE A 326 -25.19 -5.91 46.47
N TYR A 327 -23.95 -5.52 46.73
CA TYR A 327 -23.60 -4.69 47.86
C TYR A 327 -23.46 -3.24 47.38
N THR A 328 -24.24 -2.36 47.99
CA THR A 328 -24.32 -0.95 47.61
C THR A 328 -23.59 -0.09 48.63
N GLY A 329 -22.61 0.69 48.20
CA GLY A 329 -22.13 1.85 48.97
C GLY A 329 -23.18 2.96 49.06
N ASN A 330 -22.77 4.18 49.43
CA ASN A 330 -23.65 5.35 49.53
C ASN A 330 -23.99 5.95 48.15
N VAL A 331 -24.57 5.14 47.27
CA VAL A 331 -24.90 5.51 45.88
C VAL A 331 -26.28 6.16 45.82
N THR A 332 -26.40 7.29 45.13
CA THR A 332 -27.70 7.91 44.85
C THR A 332 -28.21 7.51 43.46
N PHE A 333 -29.52 7.36 43.29
CA PHE A 333 -30.11 6.84 42.05
C PHE A 333 -30.67 7.95 41.15
N SER A 334 -29.97 9.08 41.12
CA SER A 334 -30.27 10.28 40.34
C SER A 334 -28.95 10.96 39.98
N CYS A 335 -28.83 11.53 38.78
CA CYS A 335 -27.64 12.28 38.40
C CYS A 335 -27.78 13.74 38.80
N THR A 336 -26.85 14.28 39.58
CA THR A 336 -26.78 15.70 39.93
C THR A 336 -25.91 16.44 38.92
N ASP A 337 -26.50 17.41 38.23
CA ASP A 337 -25.77 18.19 37.23
C ASP A 337 -25.22 19.49 37.83
N PRO A 338 -23.90 19.72 37.77
CA PRO A 338 -23.30 20.97 38.20
C PRO A 338 -23.58 22.07 37.18
N GLN A 339 -23.96 23.26 37.66
CA GLN A 339 -24.15 24.42 36.78
C GLN A 339 -22.80 25.05 36.43
N ILE A 340 -22.24 24.62 35.29
CA ILE A 340 -21.00 25.15 34.74
C ILE A 340 -21.27 25.62 33.31
N THR A 341 -21.02 26.90 33.06
CA THR A 341 -21.08 27.49 31.72
C THR A 341 -19.66 27.61 31.18
N PRO A 342 -19.24 26.76 30.22
CA PRO A 342 -17.97 26.95 29.52
C PRO A 342 -18.10 28.02 28.44
N VAL A 343 -16.96 28.53 27.96
CA VAL A 343 -16.89 29.41 26.78
C VAL A 343 -15.78 28.92 25.85
N THR A 344 -16.06 28.92 24.56
CA THR A 344 -15.08 28.61 23.50
C THR A 344 -14.63 29.88 22.81
N PHE A 345 -13.32 30.06 22.69
CA PHE A 345 -12.69 31.08 21.88
C PHE A 345 -12.39 30.47 20.50
N THR A 346 -13.02 31.00 19.45
CA THR A 346 -13.07 30.34 18.13
C THR A 346 -12.01 30.85 17.15
N SER A 347 -11.57 32.11 17.28
CA SER A 347 -10.66 32.81 16.36
C SER A 347 -9.30 33.05 16.99
N SER A 348 -8.23 32.71 16.26
CA SER A 348 -6.85 33.00 16.65
C SER A 348 -6.43 34.46 16.46
N THR A 349 -7.32 35.33 15.97
CA THR A 349 -6.99 36.73 15.65
C THR A 349 -7.88 37.75 16.35
N SER A 350 -9.15 37.42 16.55
CA SER A 350 -10.19 38.36 16.97
C SER A 350 -10.94 37.96 18.24
N SER A 351 -10.81 36.71 18.72
CA SER A 351 -11.53 36.29 19.93
C SER A 351 -11.01 37.00 21.18
N TYR A 352 -11.92 37.58 21.96
CA TYR A 352 -11.62 38.14 23.27
C TYR A 352 -12.86 38.17 24.18
N LEU A 353 -12.61 38.19 25.49
CA LEU A 353 -13.61 38.41 26.53
C LEU A 353 -13.13 39.53 27.46
N LEU A 354 -13.85 40.64 27.48
CA LEU A 354 -13.60 41.79 28.36
C LEU A 354 -14.52 41.70 29.57
N LEU A 355 -13.94 41.72 30.78
CA LEU A 355 -14.68 41.69 32.04
C LEU A 355 -14.28 42.84 32.96
N PRO A 356 -15.22 43.41 33.72
CA PRO A 356 -14.91 44.42 34.73
C PRO A 356 -14.20 43.80 35.94
N ILE A 357 -13.31 44.57 36.58
CA ILE A 357 -12.68 44.24 37.86
C ILE A 357 -13.00 45.36 38.86
N GLU A 358 -13.49 45.01 40.04
CA GLU A 358 -13.57 45.97 41.15
C GLU A 358 -12.17 46.28 41.70
N SER A 359 -11.80 47.57 41.73
CA SER A 359 -10.51 47.99 42.28
C SER A 359 -10.43 47.66 43.78
N GLN A 360 -9.44 46.85 44.19
CA GLN A 360 -9.18 46.56 45.60
C GLN A 360 -7.81 47.09 46.05
N ALA A 361 -7.76 47.63 47.26
CA ALA A 361 -6.54 48.20 47.84
C ALA A 361 -5.46 47.15 48.15
N ASP A 362 -5.82 45.88 48.26
CA ASP A 362 -4.93 44.79 48.70
C ASP A 362 -4.49 43.82 47.57
N GLY A 363 -4.76 44.20 46.31
CA GLY A 363 -4.44 43.43 45.10
C GLY A 363 -5.65 42.68 44.51
N PHE A 364 -5.44 41.87 43.47
CA PHE A 364 -6.49 41.09 42.81
C PHE A 364 -6.12 39.60 42.69
N SER A 365 -7.13 38.74 42.52
CA SER A 365 -6.95 37.33 42.20
C SER A 365 -7.81 36.93 41.00
N ILE A 366 -7.27 36.09 40.14
CA ILE A 366 -8.03 35.42 39.07
C ILE A 366 -7.78 33.92 39.17
N ARG A 367 -8.83 33.13 38.90
CA ARG A 367 -8.72 31.68 38.80
C ARG A 367 -9.63 31.19 37.69
N PHE A 368 -9.14 30.37 36.78
CA PHE A 368 -9.95 29.79 35.71
C PHE A 368 -9.41 28.43 35.30
N GLN A 369 -10.25 27.63 34.66
CA GLN A 369 -9.81 26.41 33.98
C GLN A 369 -9.71 26.65 32.48
N VAL A 370 -8.69 26.10 31.86
CA VAL A 370 -8.40 26.25 30.43
C VAL A 370 -8.01 24.92 29.80
N ARG A 371 -8.43 24.67 28.56
CA ARG A 371 -7.94 23.56 27.73
C ARG A 371 -7.81 23.98 26.26
N THR A 372 -6.78 23.49 25.58
CA THR A 372 -6.50 23.78 24.16
C THR A 372 -5.61 22.72 23.52
N TRP A 373 -5.59 22.67 22.19
CA TRP A 373 -4.61 21.94 21.38
C TRP A 373 -3.47 22.82 20.87
N ASN A 374 -3.59 24.15 20.99
CA ASN A 374 -2.58 25.08 20.49
C ASN A 374 -1.43 25.25 21.49
N ARG A 375 -0.19 25.21 20.99
CA ARG A 375 1.03 25.39 21.80
C ARG A 375 1.24 26.84 22.26
N ASP A 376 0.68 27.81 21.54
CA ASP A 376 0.80 29.22 21.81
C ASP A 376 -0.60 29.87 21.82
N GLY A 377 -0.82 30.85 22.71
CA GLY A 377 -2.11 31.55 22.79
C GLY A 377 -2.20 32.52 23.96
N PHE A 378 -2.79 33.69 23.73
CA PHE A 378 -2.99 34.71 24.76
C PHE A 378 -4.09 34.32 25.77
N LEU A 379 -3.81 34.30 27.08
CA LEU A 379 -4.81 33.88 28.06
C LEU A 379 -5.43 35.05 28.82
N PHE A 380 -4.61 35.97 29.32
CA PHE A 380 -5.08 37.04 30.18
C PHE A 380 -4.20 38.29 30.09
N TYR A 381 -4.83 39.46 30.15
CA TYR A 381 -4.17 40.76 30.26
C TYR A 381 -4.95 41.69 31.17
N THR A 382 -4.22 42.44 31.98
CA THR A 382 -4.79 43.58 32.72
C THR A 382 -3.78 44.73 32.73
N GLN A 383 -4.31 45.93 32.55
CA GLN A 383 -3.57 47.15 32.81
C GLN A 383 -3.53 47.40 34.32
N LEU A 384 -2.41 47.90 34.82
CA LEU A 384 -2.22 48.29 36.21
C LEU A 384 -2.35 49.82 36.35
N TYR A 385 -2.52 50.32 37.58
CA TYR A 385 -2.82 51.73 37.88
C TYR A 385 -1.90 52.75 37.19
N GLN A 386 -0.62 52.41 36.99
CA GLN A 386 0.28 53.23 36.18
C GLN A 386 0.14 52.91 34.69
N GLU A 387 0.04 53.95 33.87
CA GLU A 387 -0.27 53.85 32.43
C GLU A 387 0.70 53.01 31.58
N SER A 388 1.89 52.68 32.08
CA SER A 388 2.90 51.83 31.42
C SER A 388 3.02 50.42 32.01
N GLU A 389 2.37 50.13 33.14
CA GLU A 389 2.49 48.86 33.86
C GLU A 389 1.37 47.88 33.48
N HIS A 390 1.70 46.64 33.12
CA HIS A 390 0.71 45.60 32.80
C HIS A 390 1.18 44.18 33.15
N LEU A 391 0.19 43.30 33.33
CA LEU A 391 0.39 41.86 33.46
C LEU A 391 -0.16 41.15 32.22
N LEU A 392 0.61 40.21 31.70
CA LEU A 392 0.30 39.44 30.51
C LEU A 392 0.59 37.95 30.73
N LEU A 393 -0.42 37.11 30.58
CA LEU A 393 -0.35 35.67 30.72
C LEU A 393 -0.69 34.99 29.39
N PHE A 394 0.16 34.08 28.93
CA PHE A 394 -0.01 33.40 27.64
C PHE A 394 0.68 32.04 27.63
N PHE A 395 0.23 31.15 26.75
CA PHE A 395 0.96 29.95 26.40
C PHE A 395 2.09 30.27 25.42
N SER A 396 3.27 29.72 25.68
CA SER A 396 4.39 29.72 24.75
C SER A 396 5.06 28.34 24.71
N HIS A 397 5.14 27.73 23.53
CA HIS A 397 5.73 26.40 23.33
C HIS A 397 5.17 25.33 24.30
N GLY A 398 3.87 25.36 24.57
CA GLY A 398 3.20 24.43 25.48
C GLY A 398 3.48 24.66 26.97
N LYS A 399 4.06 25.82 27.35
CA LYS A 399 4.29 26.25 28.74
C LYS A 399 3.51 27.51 29.07
N LEU A 400 3.15 27.70 30.34
CA LEU A 400 2.45 28.89 30.81
C LEU A 400 3.48 29.97 31.18
N LYS A 401 3.38 31.15 30.56
CA LYS A 401 4.30 32.26 30.77
C LYS A 401 3.57 33.51 31.24
N LEU A 402 4.00 34.06 32.37
CA LEU A 402 3.53 35.33 32.93
C LEU A 402 4.62 36.40 32.75
N THR A 403 4.21 37.56 32.24
CA THR A 403 5.05 38.74 32.06
C THR A 403 4.49 39.89 32.88
N TYR A 404 5.35 40.48 33.70
CA TYR A 404 5.13 41.78 34.33
C TYR A 404 6.00 42.81 33.60
N GLN A 405 5.37 43.76 32.93
CA GLN A 405 6.06 44.83 32.22
C GLN A 405 5.80 46.13 32.96
N LYS A 406 6.86 46.78 33.44
CA LYS A 406 6.76 48.05 34.16
C LYS A 406 6.99 49.26 33.26
N SER A 407 7.96 49.15 32.36
CA SER A 407 8.27 50.14 31.33
C SER A 407 8.81 49.43 30.08
N LEU A 408 9.10 50.15 29.00
CA LEU A 408 9.67 49.57 27.79
C LEU A 408 10.99 48.78 28.04
N PHE A 409 11.74 49.10 29.09
CA PHE A 409 13.03 48.48 29.40
C PHE A 409 13.05 47.62 30.68
N GLU A 410 12.01 47.69 31.53
CA GLU A 410 11.92 46.93 32.79
C GLU A 410 10.82 45.85 32.67
N LYS A 411 11.25 44.60 32.46
CA LYS A 411 10.39 43.42 32.25
C LYS A 411 10.82 42.27 33.18
N THR A 412 9.85 41.59 33.78
CA THR A 412 10.08 40.38 34.58
C THR A 412 9.17 39.27 34.08
N GLU A 413 9.69 38.04 33.99
CA GLU A 413 8.96 36.89 33.45
C GLU A 413 9.04 35.68 34.38
N MET A 414 8.00 34.86 34.35
CA MET A 414 7.91 33.59 35.08
C MET A 414 7.27 32.54 34.16
N THR A 415 7.80 31.32 34.17
CA THR A 415 7.32 30.22 33.32
C THR A 415 7.08 28.98 34.17
N THR A 416 5.95 28.30 33.96
CA THR A 416 5.61 27.04 34.67
C THR A 416 4.90 26.05 33.73
N GLY A 417 4.93 24.77 34.09
CA GLY A 417 4.32 23.68 33.33
C GLY A 417 5.04 23.28 32.03
N SER A 418 4.52 22.24 31.40
CA SER A 418 4.95 21.70 30.10
C SER A 418 3.83 20.89 29.46
N ASN A 419 3.75 20.89 28.12
CA ASN A 419 2.75 20.16 27.34
C ASN A 419 1.30 20.51 27.69
N LEU A 420 1.01 21.78 27.99
CA LEU A 420 -0.33 22.27 28.37
C LEU A 420 -1.33 22.35 27.22
N ASN A 421 -0.96 21.80 26.07
CA ASN A 421 -1.74 21.71 24.84
C ASN A 421 -2.18 20.25 24.59
N ASP A 422 -2.52 19.55 25.67
CA ASP A 422 -2.90 18.13 25.74
C ASP A 422 -4.42 17.90 25.68
N GLY A 423 -5.20 18.98 25.50
CA GLY A 423 -6.66 18.93 25.49
C GLY A 423 -7.29 18.75 26.88
N LEU A 424 -6.50 18.61 27.95
CA LEU A 424 -6.99 18.43 29.32
C LEU A 424 -7.30 19.77 29.98
N TRP A 425 -8.20 19.75 30.96
CA TRP A 425 -8.47 20.93 31.78
C TRP A 425 -7.32 21.20 32.74
N HIS A 426 -6.71 22.38 32.62
CA HIS A 426 -5.75 22.90 33.58
C HIS A 426 -6.33 24.05 34.39
N THR A 427 -6.10 24.03 35.70
CA THR A 427 -6.51 25.14 36.59
C THR A 427 -5.38 26.15 36.68
N VAL A 428 -5.65 27.41 36.36
CA VAL A 428 -4.69 28.51 36.45
C VAL A 428 -5.17 29.48 37.52
N SER A 429 -4.29 29.80 38.47
CA SER A 429 -4.54 30.78 39.52
C SER A 429 -3.43 31.81 39.54
N LEU A 430 -3.80 33.08 39.41
CA LEU A 430 -2.90 34.23 39.50
C LEU A 430 -3.40 35.14 40.61
N SER A 431 -2.56 35.46 41.57
CA SER A 431 -2.90 36.42 42.63
C SER A 431 -1.78 37.42 42.86
N THR A 432 -2.17 38.65 43.16
CA THR A 432 -1.25 39.71 43.58
C THR A 432 -1.60 40.05 45.03
N GLN A 433 -0.68 39.82 45.95
CA GLN A 433 -0.86 40.16 47.37
C GLN A 433 0.33 41.02 47.82
N GLY A 434 0.07 42.29 48.17
CA GLY A 434 1.12 43.26 48.47
C GLY A 434 2.11 43.42 47.31
N LEU A 435 3.37 43.04 47.53
CA LEU A 435 4.45 43.08 46.53
C LEU A 435 4.69 41.73 45.82
N GLN A 436 3.90 40.70 46.12
CA GLN A 436 4.10 39.37 45.56
C GLN A 436 3.07 39.07 44.49
N VAL A 437 3.53 38.58 43.34
CA VAL A 437 2.70 37.99 42.30
C VAL A 437 2.93 36.50 42.29
N THR A 438 1.88 35.73 42.54
CA THR A 438 1.93 34.27 42.59
C THR A 438 1.17 33.67 41.43
N LEU A 439 1.78 32.70 40.74
CA LEU A 439 1.18 31.92 39.68
C LEU A 439 1.19 30.46 40.08
N GLN A 440 0.02 29.84 40.10
CA GLN A 440 -0.15 28.43 40.38
C GLN A 440 -0.85 27.75 39.21
N LEU A 441 -0.29 26.62 38.79
CA LEU A 441 -0.85 25.73 37.77
C LEU A 441 -1.29 24.44 38.46
N ASN A 442 -2.53 24.02 38.22
CA ASN A 442 -3.16 22.85 38.85
C ASN A 442 -2.98 22.88 40.38
N ASN A 443 -2.42 21.81 40.95
CA ASN A 443 -2.09 21.70 42.37
C ASN A 443 -0.57 21.78 42.61
N ASP A 444 0.19 22.33 41.66
CA ASP A 444 1.64 22.43 41.75
C ASP A 444 2.07 23.51 42.75
N VAL A 445 3.36 23.51 43.10
CA VAL A 445 3.96 24.53 43.97
C VAL A 445 3.85 25.91 43.28
N PRO A 446 3.27 26.94 43.94
CA PRO A 446 3.14 28.26 43.35
C PRO A 446 4.50 28.88 43.02
N SER A 447 4.62 29.44 41.83
CA SER A 447 5.78 30.24 41.44
C SER A 447 5.54 31.71 41.82
N THR A 448 6.52 32.37 42.44
CA THR A 448 6.34 33.72 43.00
C THR A 448 7.38 34.69 42.44
N MET A 449 6.95 35.91 42.08
CA MET A 449 7.85 37.04 41.81
C MET A 449 7.56 38.21 42.76
N VAL A 450 8.57 39.01 43.05
CA VAL A 450 8.45 40.19 43.94
C VAL A 450 8.56 41.47 43.11
N THR A 451 7.58 42.36 43.25
CA THR A 451 7.54 43.68 42.62
C THR A 451 8.04 44.77 43.56
N LYS A 452 8.43 45.92 42.99
CA LYS A 452 8.89 47.09 43.76
C LYS A 452 7.74 47.94 44.32
N THR A 453 6.57 47.80 43.71
CA THR A 453 5.35 48.57 43.98
C THR A 453 4.16 47.62 44.10
N GLN A 454 3.18 48.01 44.92
CA GLN A 454 1.94 47.25 45.09
C GLN A 454 1.14 47.34 43.79
N LEU A 455 0.70 46.19 43.28
CA LEU A 455 -0.01 46.11 42.00
C LEU A 455 -1.51 46.31 42.24
N ILE A 456 -2.06 47.39 41.68
CA ILE A 456 -3.50 47.66 41.67
C ILE A 456 -3.96 47.60 40.21
N SER A 457 -4.93 46.73 39.92
CA SER A 457 -5.51 46.61 38.57
C SER A 457 -6.45 47.77 38.27
N VAL A 458 -6.53 48.13 36.98
CA VAL A 458 -7.54 49.06 36.45
C VAL A 458 -8.87 48.32 36.25
N ASP A 459 -9.96 49.07 36.10
CA ASP A 459 -11.38 48.63 36.08
C ASP A 459 -11.76 47.49 35.11
N SER A 460 -10.84 46.93 34.30
CA SER A 460 -11.15 45.85 33.36
C SER A 460 -9.97 44.94 33.00
N CYS A 461 -10.28 43.71 32.62
CA CYS A 461 -9.31 42.73 32.11
C CYS A 461 -9.81 42.01 30.86
N TYR A 462 -8.83 41.54 30.07
CA TYR A 462 -9.05 40.80 28.83
C TYR A 462 -8.67 39.34 29.03
N PHE A 463 -9.52 38.44 28.58
CA PHE A 463 -9.26 37.02 28.45
C PHE A 463 -9.23 36.64 26.96
N GLY A 464 -8.35 35.71 26.61
CA GLY A 464 -8.29 35.07 25.29
C GLY A 464 -7.73 35.92 24.14
N GLY A 465 -7.84 37.24 24.19
CA GLY A 465 -7.21 38.12 23.20
C GLY A 465 -7.49 39.60 23.44
N CYS A 466 -7.01 40.44 22.52
CA CYS A 466 -7.28 41.87 22.46
C CYS A 466 -8.10 42.22 21.19
N PRO A 467 -8.97 43.25 21.24
CA PRO A 467 -9.71 43.74 20.08
C PRO A 467 -8.80 44.33 18.99
N SER A 468 -9.05 43.99 17.71
CA SER A 468 -8.18 44.34 16.58
C SER A 468 -8.38 45.77 16.03
N ASN A 469 -9.49 46.45 16.35
CA ASN A 469 -10.02 47.58 15.58
C ASN A 469 -10.01 48.95 16.28
N ILE A 470 -9.28 49.13 17.38
CA ILE A 470 -9.28 50.41 18.10
C ILE A 470 -7.84 50.91 18.26
N LYS A 471 -7.50 51.99 17.54
CA LYS A 471 -6.19 52.66 17.58
C LYS A 471 -5.81 53.20 18.99
N ASP A 472 -6.77 53.26 19.90
CA ASP A 472 -6.64 53.80 21.26
C ASP A 472 -6.46 52.72 22.36
N LEU A 473 -6.35 51.43 22.02
CA LEU A 473 -6.23 50.34 23.00
C LEU A 473 -4.78 49.89 23.23
N LYS A 474 -4.35 49.90 24.51
CA LYS A 474 -3.00 49.49 24.97
C LYS A 474 -2.77 47.97 24.99
N CYS A 475 -3.84 47.18 24.88
CA CYS A 475 -3.79 45.72 24.77
C CYS A 475 -3.37 45.31 23.35
N LYS A 476 -2.27 44.57 23.22
CA LYS A 476 -1.84 43.97 21.94
C LYS A 476 -1.61 42.48 22.12
N ASN A 477 -2.02 41.68 21.14
CA ASN A 477 -1.74 40.25 21.11
C ASN A 477 -0.23 40.06 20.86
N PRO A 478 0.54 39.51 21.82
CA PRO A 478 1.97 39.22 21.66
C PRO A 478 2.21 38.00 20.75
N THR A 479 1.21 37.12 20.67
CA THR A 479 1.14 35.89 19.86
C THR A 479 -0.24 35.83 19.20
N LEU A 480 -0.71 34.64 18.83
CA LEU A 480 -2.11 34.43 18.42
C LEU A 480 -3.05 34.65 19.61
N ALA A 481 -4.27 35.15 19.33
CA ALA A 481 -5.36 35.05 20.29
C ALA A 481 -5.62 33.56 20.59
N PHE A 482 -6.03 33.27 21.82
CA PHE A 482 -6.30 31.93 22.28
C PHE A 482 -7.49 31.32 21.54
N GLN A 483 -7.28 30.09 21.08
CA GLN A 483 -8.35 29.21 20.66
C GLN A 483 -8.41 28.03 21.63
N GLY A 484 -9.58 27.73 22.14
CA GLY A 484 -9.74 26.74 23.21
C GLY A 484 -10.93 27.07 24.09
N CYS A 485 -11.07 26.33 25.19
CA CYS A 485 -12.16 26.54 26.13
C CYS A 485 -11.68 27.11 27.46
N MET A 486 -12.51 27.95 28.06
CA MET A 486 -12.37 28.36 29.46
C MET A 486 -13.65 28.04 30.25
N ARG A 487 -13.50 27.73 31.53
CA ARG A 487 -14.63 27.58 32.46
C ARG A 487 -14.22 27.94 33.88
N LEU A 488 -15.19 28.03 34.79
CA LEU A 488 -14.96 28.31 36.21
C LEU A 488 -14.08 29.56 36.40
N ILE A 489 -14.42 30.66 35.72
CA ILE A 489 -13.70 31.94 35.79
C ILE A 489 -14.12 32.64 37.08
N PHE A 490 -13.16 32.89 37.97
CA PHE A 490 -13.29 33.66 39.20
C PHE A 490 -12.44 34.91 39.10
N ILE A 491 -13.02 36.05 39.47
CA ILE A 491 -12.35 37.33 39.63
C ILE A 491 -12.57 37.76 41.06
N VAL A 492 -11.50 37.99 41.81
CA VAL A 492 -11.54 38.39 43.24
C VAL A 492 -12.41 37.41 44.04
N ASN A 493 -12.20 36.11 43.83
CA ASN A 493 -12.96 34.99 44.40
C ASN A 493 -14.47 34.97 44.11
N GLN A 494 -14.99 35.84 43.23
CA GLN A 494 -16.37 35.80 42.76
C GLN A 494 -16.47 35.09 41.40
N PRO A 495 -17.39 34.11 41.23
CA PRO A 495 -17.59 33.44 39.95
C PRO A 495 -18.22 34.40 38.93
N VAL A 496 -17.67 34.43 37.72
CA VAL A 496 -18.22 35.21 36.61
C VAL A 496 -19.42 34.48 36.00
N ASN A 497 -20.56 35.16 35.90
CA ASN A 497 -21.73 34.63 35.23
C ASN A 497 -21.70 34.95 33.73
N LEU A 498 -21.24 34.00 32.93
CA LEU A 498 -21.10 34.16 31.47
C LEU A 498 -22.45 34.31 30.74
N ILE A 499 -23.58 33.91 31.35
CA ILE A 499 -24.90 34.14 30.76
C ILE A 499 -25.24 35.64 30.74
N LEU A 500 -24.82 36.40 31.76
CA LEU A 500 -24.98 37.86 31.76
C LEU A 500 -24.08 38.54 30.72
N VAL A 501 -22.92 37.94 30.40
CA VAL A 501 -22.06 38.41 29.29
C VAL A 501 -22.76 38.19 27.96
N GLN A 502 -23.33 37.00 27.75
CA GLN A 502 -24.06 36.68 26.51
C GLN A 502 -25.27 37.62 26.29
N GLN A 503 -25.90 38.09 27.36
CA GLN A 503 -27.00 39.05 27.32
C GLN A 503 -26.56 40.52 27.16
N GLY A 504 -25.25 40.78 27.06
CA GLY A 504 -24.69 42.14 26.95
C GLY A 504 -24.84 42.98 28.23
N LEU A 505 -25.12 42.36 29.38
CA LEU A 505 -25.32 43.06 30.65
C LEU A 505 -24.01 43.32 31.39
N ILE A 506 -23.00 42.47 31.20
CA ILE A 506 -21.67 42.63 31.78
C ILE A 506 -20.58 42.38 30.73
N GLY A 507 -19.54 43.22 30.70
CA GLY A 507 -18.39 43.02 29.82
C GLY A 507 -18.69 43.23 28.32
N ASN A 508 -17.78 42.74 27.49
CA ASN A 508 -17.88 42.75 26.02
C ASN A 508 -17.12 41.55 25.43
N PHE A 509 -17.45 41.07 24.23
CA PHE A 509 -16.77 39.94 23.62
C PHE A 509 -16.79 39.98 22.08
N SER A 510 -15.92 39.19 21.45
CA SER A 510 -15.94 38.91 20.01
C SER A 510 -15.60 37.45 19.76
N ASP A 511 -16.26 36.83 18.78
CA ASP A 511 -15.97 35.47 18.28
C ASP A 511 -15.89 34.40 19.38
N LEU A 512 -16.85 34.44 20.33
CA LEU A 512 -17.00 33.45 21.40
C LEU A 512 -18.28 32.63 21.23
N GLN A 513 -18.20 31.34 21.55
CA GLN A 513 -19.37 30.50 21.77
C GLN A 513 -19.53 30.26 23.26
N ILE A 514 -20.53 30.92 23.87
CA ILE A 514 -20.84 30.81 25.30
C ILE A 514 -21.76 29.60 25.53
N ASP A 515 -21.57 28.93 26.67
CA ASP A 515 -22.33 27.74 27.11
C ASP A 515 -22.07 26.48 26.27
N LEU A 516 -20.90 26.44 25.63
CA LEU A 516 -20.38 25.34 24.82
C LEU A 516 -18.85 25.28 24.94
N CYS A 517 -18.30 24.06 24.99
CA CYS A 517 -16.88 23.83 24.75
C CYS A 517 -16.69 23.01 23.47
N ALA A 518 -16.40 23.68 22.35
CA ALA A 518 -16.30 23.08 21.01
C ALA A 518 -14.89 22.59 20.66
N ILE A 519 -14.11 22.17 21.65
CA ILE A 519 -12.81 21.52 21.39
C ILE A 519 -13.04 20.12 20.82
N GLN A 520 -12.31 19.78 19.76
CA GLN A 520 -12.40 18.48 19.10
C GLN A 520 -11.02 17.85 19.03
N ASP A 521 -10.93 16.55 19.31
CA ASP A 521 -9.73 15.77 19.04
C ASP A 521 -9.72 15.32 17.57
N ARG A 522 -8.72 15.78 16.82
CA ARG A 522 -8.48 15.49 15.40
C ARG A 522 -7.49 14.35 15.18
N CYS A 523 -6.88 13.85 16.25
CA CYS A 523 -6.05 12.64 16.24
C CYS A 523 -6.82 11.39 16.66
N GLN A 524 -8.11 11.52 17.01
CA GLN A 524 -8.98 10.40 17.34
C GLN A 524 -10.27 10.43 16.48
N PRO A 525 -10.47 9.47 15.55
CA PRO A 525 -9.56 8.36 15.23
C PRO A 525 -8.26 8.85 14.58
N ASN A 526 -7.20 8.06 14.72
CA ASN A 526 -5.90 8.42 14.15
C ASN A 526 -5.92 8.20 12.63
N PHE A 527 -5.84 9.29 11.87
CA PHE A 527 -5.76 9.28 10.41
C PHE A 527 -4.34 9.15 9.85
N CYS A 528 -3.32 9.08 10.71
CA CYS A 528 -1.96 8.80 10.30
C CYS A 528 -1.80 7.29 10.10
N GLU A 529 -1.58 6.89 8.85
CA GLU A 529 -1.46 5.51 8.44
C GLU A 529 -0.07 4.93 8.77
N HIS A 530 0.08 3.61 8.64
CA HIS A 530 1.35 2.88 8.79
C HIS A 530 2.15 3.19 10.05
N GLY A 531 1.47 3.47 11.16
CA GLY A 531 2.09 3.75 12.46
C GLY A 531 2.64 5.17 12.62
N GLY A 532 2.28 6.10 11.74
CA GLY A 532 2.64 7.52 11.87
C GLY A 532 2.14 8.14 13.18
N GLN A 533 2.96 9.01 13.78
CA GLN A 533 2.61 9.70 15.02
C GLN A 533 1.74 10.92 14.73
N CYS A 534 0.53 10.95 15.30
CA CYS A 534 -0.37 12.10 15.16
C CYS A 534 -0.06 13.20 16.17
N SER A 535 -0.07 14.44 15.72
CA SER A 535 -0.10 15.64 16.54
C SER A 535 -1.16 16.61 16.00
N GLN A 536 -1.61 17.58 16.79
CA GLN A 536 -2.70 18.45 16.35
C GLN A 536 -2.62 19.89 16.86
N SER A 537 -3.45 20.71 16.23
CA SER A 537 -3.80 22.08 16.58
C SER A 537 -5.32 22.22 16.59
N TRP A 538 -5.83 23.41 16.95
CA TRP A 538 -7.25 23.72 16.90
C TRP A 538 -7.88 23.46 15.52
N ASN A 539 -7.19 23.80 14.44
CA ASN A 539 -7.73 23.74 13.08
C ASN A 539 -7.39 22.43 12.34
N THR A 540 -6.28 21.77 12.66
CA THR A 540 -5.75 20.67 11.83
C THR A 540 -4.86 19.72 12.62
N PHE A 541 -4.81 18.45 12.21
CA PHE A 541 -3.82 17.46 12.66
C PHE A 541 -2.60 17.37 11.71
N TYR A 542 -1.52 16.74 12.16
CA TYR A 542 -0.27 16.51 11.43
C TYR A 542 0.23 15.09 11.70
N CYS A 543 0.80 14.44 10.69
CA CYS A 543 1.39 13.12 10.81
C CYS A 543 2.91 13.20 10.68
N GLU A 544 3.62 12.65 11.66
CA GLU A 544 5.05 12.44 11.59
C GLU A 544 5.31 11.03 11.04
N CYS A 545 5.82 10.96 9.80
CA CYS A 545 6.07 9.71 9.09
C CYS A 545 7.51 9.21 9.24
N SER A 546 8.37 9.95 9.92
CA SER A 546 9.78 9.59 10.11
C SER A 546 9.94 8.21 10.74
N GLY A 547 10.72 7.34 10.09
CA GLY A 547 10.99 5.98 10.58
C GLY A 547 9.91 4.94 10.27
N THR A 548 8.82 5.32 9.59
CA THR A 548 7.76 4.37 9.18
C THR A 548 8.06 3.68 7.85
N GLY A 549 8.88 4.29 6.98
CA GLY A 549 9.05 3.86 5.58
C GLY A 549 8.04 4.47 4.60
N TYR A 550 7.16 5.34 5.11
CA TYR A 550 6.11 6.01 4.33
C TYR A 550 6.25 7.53 4.37
N THR A 551 5.58 8.19 3.43
CA THR A 551 5.55 9.65 3.23
C THR A 551 4.15 10.13 2.87
N GLY A 552 4.01 11.43 2.65
CA GLY A 552 2.73 12.10 2.43
C GLY A 552 2.16 12.67 3.72
N VAL A 553 1.09 13.46 3.60
CA VAL A 553 0.48 14.18 4.74
C VAL A 553 -0.24 13.27 5.75
N THR A 554 -0.53 12.03 5.36
CA THR A 554 -1.14 10.98 6.19
C THR A 554 -0.28 9.72 6.27
N CYS A 555 0.98 9.75 5.82
CA CYS A 555 1.87 8.59 5.77
C CYS A 555 1.33 7.42 4.93
N HIS A 556 0.60 7.73 3.85
CA HIS A 556 -0.03 6.73 2.98
C HIS A 556 0.90 6.16 1.91
N ASN A 557 1.87 6.95 1.42
CA ASN A 557 2.68 6.60 0.25
C ASN A 557 3.98 5.93 0.67
N SER A 558 4.28 4.75 0.13
CA SER A 558 5.57 4.09 0.37
C SER A 558 6.73 4.88 -0.24
N VAL A 559 7.88 4.87 0.43
CA VAL A 559 9.14 5.42 -0.10
C VAL A 559 9.90 4.39 -0.93
N TYR A 560 9.53 3.11 -0.82
CA TYR A 560 10.25 2.00 -1.42
C TYR A 560 9.57 1.51 -2.70
N GLU A 561 10.37 0.98 -3.62
CA GLU A 561 9.82 0.40 -4.85
C GLU A 561 9.20 -0.98 -4.55
N PRO A 562 8.23 -1.42 -5.38
CA PRO A 562 7.47 -2.61 -5.05
C PRO A 562 8.14 -3.94 -5.40
N SER A 563 9.26 -3.92 -6.13
CA SER A 563 10.00 -5.12 -6.49
C SER A 563 11.46 -4.82 -6.85
N CYS A 564 12.32 -5.84 -6.84
CA CYS A 564 13.68 -5.73 -7.36
C CYS A 564 13.71 -5.35 -8.85
N GLU A 565 12.73 -5.81 -9.64
CA GLU A 565 12.58 -5.46 -11.05
C GLU A 565 12.34 -3.95 -11.20
N ALA A 566 11.47 -3.35 -10.37
CA ALA A 566 11.23 -1.90 -10.38
C ALA A 566 12.52 -1.10 -10.07
N TYR A 567 13.30 -1.53 -9.08
CA TYR A 567 14.60 -0.92 -8.79
C TYR A 567 15.58 -1.03 -9.98
N SER A 568 15.61 -2.16 -10.70
CA SER A 568 16.53 -2.36 -11.83
C SER A 568 16.38 -1.31 -12.93
N HIS A 569 15.19 -0.72 -13.09
CA HIS A 569 14.92 0.34 -14.06
C HIS A 569 15.46 1.72 -13.64
N SER A 570 16.03 1.85 -12.43
CA SER A 570 16.52 3.10 -11.83
C SER A 570 18.05 3.25 -11.78
N GLU A 571 18.78 2.57 -12.67
CA GLU A 571 20.26 2.56 -12.76
C GLU A 571 20.99 1.97 -11.53
N THR A 572 20.33 1.13 -10.74
CA THR A 572 20.91 0.48 -9.54
C THR A 572 21.60 -0.85 -9.83
N THR A 573 22.57 -1.25 -8.98
CA THR A 573 23.28 -2.56 -9.04
C THR A 573 22.83 -3.52 -7.93
N SER A 574 23.21 -4.80 -8.03
CA SER A 574 22.84 -5.84 -7.04
C SER A 574 23.19 -5.44 -5.59
N GLY A 575 22.29 -5.76 -4.66
CA GLY A 575 22.43 -5.35 -3.27
C GLY A 575 21.23 -5.71 -2.41
N HIS A 576 21.25 -5.26 -1.15
CA HIS A 576 20.09 -5.38 -0.26
C HIS A 576 19.21 -4.14 -0.40
N PHE A 577 17.92 -4.34 -0.66
CA PHE A 577 16.94 -3.28 -0.84
C PHE A 577 15.73 -3.53 0.06
N LEU A 578 15.14 -2.46 0.56
CA LEU A 578 13.81 -2.50 1.13
C LEU A 578 12.82 -2.41 -0.03
N ILE A 579 11.90 -3.37 -0.12
CA ILE A 579 10.83 -3.38 -1.10
C ILE A 579 9.48 -3.37 -0.40
N ASP A 580 8.49 -2.76 -1.02
CA ASP A 580 7.13 -2.66 -0.50
C ASP A 580 6.13 -3.20 -1.52
N SER A 581 5.83 -4.50 -1.41
CA SER A 581 5.15 -5.25 -2.48
C SER A 581 3.71 -4.79 -2.77
N ASP A 582 3.03 -4.23 -1.77
CA ASP A 582 1.69 -3.66 -1.82
C ASP A 582 1.69 -2.13 -1.68
N GLY A 583 2.82 -1.47 -1.41
CA GLY A 583 2.92 -0.01 -1.43
C GLY A 583 2.02 0.60 -0.35
N SER A 584 0.94 1.28 -0.72
CA SER A 584 -0.03 1.85 0.22
C SER A 584 -0.98 0.83 0.87
N GLY A 585 -0.70 -0.46 0.72
CA GLY A 585 -1.42 -1.54 1.37
C GLY A 585 -0.99 -1.75 2.82
N PRO A 586 -1.62 -2.70 3.54
CA PRO A 586 -1.39 -2.90 4.96
C PRO A 586 -0.05 -3.55 5.34
N LEU A 587 0.73 -4.08 4.38
CA LEU A 587 1.98 -4.76 4.67
C LEU A 587 3.14 -3.74 4.70
N GLY A 588 4.03 -3.90 5.69
CA GLY A 588 5.21 -3.05 5.80
C GLY A 588 6.33 -3.44 4.81
N PRO A 589 7.30 -2.53 4.59
CA PRO A 589 8.44 -2.78 3.71
C PRO A 589 9.33 -3.90 4.26
N THR A 590 9.98 -4.61 3.34
CA THR A 590 10.73 -5.82 3.64
C THR A 590 12.11 -5.78 3.01
N LEU A 591 13.12 -6.20 3.78
CA LEU A 591 14.50 -6.28 3.30
C LEU A 591 14.72 -7.56 2.49
N VAL A 592 15.16 -7.42 1.24
CA VAL A 592 15.47 -8.52 0.32
C VAL A 592 16.82 -8.32 -0.35
N TYR A 593 17.41 -9.39 -0.87
CA TYR A 593 18.58 -9.29 -1.73
C TYR A 593 18.15 -9.32 -3.20
N CYS A 594 18.46 -8.25 -3.93
CA CYS A 594 18.23 -8.15 -5.37
C CYS A 594 19.54 -8.48 -6.11
N ASP A 595 19.54 -9.56 -6.89
CA ASP A 595 20.63 -9.91 -7.78
C ASP A 595 20.29 -9.50 -9.23
N MET A 596 20.95 -8.43 -9.68
CA MET A 596 20.79 -7.77 -10.98
C MET A 596 21.98 -8.08 -11.93
N THR A 597 22.73 -9.17 -11.72
CA THR A 597 23.95 -9.47 -12.49
C THR A 597 23.73 -10.24 -13.80
N GLU A 598 22.57 -10.87 -13.98
CA GLU A 598 22.26 -11.75 -15.11
C GLU A 598 21.22 -11.14 -16.07
N ASP A 599 20.78 -11.90 -17.10
CA ASP A 599 19.71 -11.50 -18.02
C ASP A 599 18.32 -11.32 -17.32
N LYS A 600 18.23 -11.65 -16.02
CA LYS A 600 17.04 -11.59 -15.17
C LYS A 600 17.38 -10.96 -13.82
N VAL A 601 16.43 -10.21 -13.25
CA VAL A 601 16.55 -9.63 -11.92
C VAL A 601 15.93 -10.57 -10.89
N TRP A 602 16.77 -11.14 -10.02
CA TRP A 602 16.34 -12.09 -9.01
C TRP A 602 16.14 -11.42 -7.65
N THR A 603 15.00 -11.69 -7.03
CA THR A 603 14.73 -11.47 -5.61
C THR A 603 15.07 -12.75 -4.86
N VAL A 604 16.05 -12.70 -3.96
CA VAL A 604 16.58 -13.86 -3.23
C VAL A 604 16.21 -13.77 -1.75
N LEU A 605 15.53 -14.80 -1.25
CA LEU A 605 15.08 -14.91 0.14
C LEU A 605 15.74 -16.11 0.82
N ASN A 606 16.49 -15.83 1.89
CA ASN A 606 17.13 -16.85 2.70
C ASN A 606 16.21 -17.31 3.85
N HIS A 607 16.45 -18.53 4.33
CA HIS A 607 15.83 -19.10 5.54
C HIS A 607 16.90 -19.51 6.56
N ASN A 608 16.47 -19.86 7.77
CA ASN A 608 17.31 -20.16 8.93
C ASN A 608 18.30 -21.33 8.79
N ASN A 609 18.10 -22.27 7.86
CA ASN A 609 18.98 -23.42 7.68
C ASN A 609 19.26 -23.68 6.20
N THR A 610 20.46 -23.35 5.73
CA THR A 610 20.92 -23.59 4.34
C THR A 610 22.04 -24.62 4.25
N GLU A 611 22.34 -25.35 5.33
CA GLU A 611 23.39 -26.35 5.39
C GLU A 611 22.87 -27.76 5.04
N MET A 612 23.80 -28.66 4.67
CA MET A 612 23.45 -30.06 4.43
C MET A 612 23.17 -30.77 5.76
N THR A 613 21.96 -31.30 5.93
CA THR A 613 21.52 -31.93 7.18
C THR A 613 21.41 -33.44 7.01
N TRP A 614 22.00 -34.18 7.95
CA TRP A 614 22.00 -35.65 7.99
C TRP A 614 20.82 -36.17 8.80
N VAL A 615 20.16 -37.22 8.30
CA VAL A 615 18.97 -37.82 8.92
C VAL A 615 19.12 -39.34 9.01
N GLN A 616 18.91 -39.87 10.22
CA GLN A 616 18.91 -41.30 10.54
C GLN A 616 17.83 -41.59 11.59
N GLY A 617 17.29 -42.81 11.60
CA GLY A 617 16.36 -43.29 12.63
C GLY A 617 14.91 -42.82 12.51
N SER A 618 14.49 -42.25 11.38
CA SER A 618 13.11 -41.79 11.14
C SER A 618 12.23 -42.84 10.48
N SER A 619 10.96 -42.89 10.90
CA SER A 619 9.93 -43.79 10.39
C SER A 619 8.67 -43.02 9.98
N LEU A 620 7.67 -43.67 9.35
CA LEU A 620 6.39 -43.02 9.06
C LEU A 620 5.57 -42.65 10.32
N GLU A 621 5.74 -43.38 11.42
CA GLU A 621 5.07 -43.08 12.71
C GLU A 621 5.78 -41.95 13.46
N TYR A 622 7.10 -41.87 13.32
CA TYR A 622 7.96 -40.83 13.92
C TYR A 622 8.89 -40.25 12.85
N PRO A 623 8.36 -39.43 11.92
CA PRO A 623 9.15 -38.91 10.83
C PRO A 623 10.05 -37.77 11.32
N TYR A 624 11.20 -37.64 10.68
CA TYR A 624 12.04 -36.46 10.87
C TYR A 624 11.33 -35.28 10.20
N SER A 625 11.27 -34.15 10.90
CA SER A 625 10.61 -32.94 10.45
C SER A 625 11.48 -31.72 10.73
N MET A 626 11.73 -30.92 9.70
CA MET A 626 12.42 -29.63 9.84
C MET A 626 11.55 -28.51 9.29
N GLN A 627 11.40 -27.44 10.07
CA GLN A 627 10.70 -26.22 9.68
C GLN A 627 11.70 -25.13 9.28
N PHE A 628 11.41 -24.46 8.16
CA PHE A 628 12.20 -23.35 7.63
C PHE A 628 11.51 -22.04 7.95
N SER A 629 12.19 -21.16 8.68
CA SER A 629 11.72 -19.80 8.94
C SER A 629 12.42 -18.81 8.01
N TYR A 630 11.62 -18.03 7.30
CA TYR A 630 12.07 -16.89 6.50
C TYR A 630 12.01 -15.63 7.35
N SER A 631 12.81 -14.62 7.02
CA SER A 631 12.84 -13.32 7.74
C SER A 631 11.58 -12.47 7.55
N LEU A 632 10.58 -12.96 6.83
CA LEU A 632 9.35 -12.27 6.42
C LEU A 632 8.13 -12.85 7.13
N THR A 633 7.08 -12.04 7.29
CA THR A 633 5.74 -12.56 7.64
C THR A 633 5.17 -13.41 6.51
N GLN A 634 4.19 -14.27 6.83
CA GLN A 634 3.57 -15.13 5.84
C GLN A 634 2.85 -14.32 4.75
N GLU A 635 2.24 -13.20 5.13
CA GLU A 635 1.51 -12.28 4.26
C GLU A 635 2.47 -11.56 3.30
N GLN A 636 3.59 -11.03 3.80
CA GLN A 636 4.63 -10.39 2.97
C GLN A 636 5.23 -11.39 1.96
N LEU A 637 5.51 -12.61 2.40
CA LEU A 637 6.03 -13.67 1.54
C LEU A 637 5.04 -14.05 0.44
N GLN A 638 3.74 -14.16 0.77
CA GLN A 638 2.68 -14.43 -0.20
C GLN A 638 2.56 -13.30 -1.24
N ALA A 639 2.59 -12.04 -0.81
CA ALA A 639 2.53 -10.89 -1.71
C ALA A 639 3.71 -10.86 -2.70
N LEU A 640 4.93 -11.09 -2.20
CA LEU A 640 6.14 -11.12 -3.02
C LEU A 640 6.10 -12.26 -4.05
N VAL A 641 5.77 -13.49 -3.61
CA VAL A 641 5.62 -14.63 -4.53
C VAL A 641 4.51 -14.35 -5.53
N ALA A 642 3.34 -13.86 -5.12
CA ALA A 642 2.23 -13.57 -6.04
C ALA A 642 2.62 -12.58 -7.14
N ARG A 643 3.38 -11.53 -6.80
CA ARG A 643 3.87 -10.49 -7.72
C ARG A 643 4.90 -10.99 -8.74
N ALA A 644 5.75 -11.93 -8.35
CA ALA A 644 6.80 -12.47 -9.24
C ALA A 644 6.22 -13.17 -10.48
N GLU A 645 6.92 -13.14 -11.61
CA GLU A 645 6.51 -13.92 -12.79
C GLU A 645 6.83 -15.41 -12.59
N HIS A 646 8.00 -15.69 -12.05
CA HIS A 646 8.50 -17.04 -11.80
C HIS A 646 9.22 -17.12 -10.46
N CYS A 647 9.10 -18.25 -9.79
CA CYS A 647 9.83 -18.55 -8.57
C CYS A 647 10.36 -19.99 -8.62
N GLU A 648 11.58 -20.17 -8.15
CA GLU A 648 12.24 -21.46 -8.05
C GLU A 648 13.00 -21.61 -6.73
N GLN A 649 13.16 -22.86 -6.30
CA GLN A 649 13.91 -23.21 -5.11
C GLN A 649 14.66 -24.53 -5.32
N GLU A 650 15.95 -24.54 -5.01
CA GLU A 650 16.78 -25.75 -5.10
C GLU A 650 16.50 -26.69 -3.94
N ILE A 651 16.29 -27.97 -4.25
CA ILE A 651 16.23 -29.05 -3.26
C ILE A 651 17.27 -30.12 -3.62
N ILE A 652 18.15 -30.39 -2.67
CA ILE A 652 19.14 -31.47 -2.75
C ILE A 652 18.65 -32.57 -1.82
N TYR A 653 18.47 -33.77 -2.36
CA TYR A 653 18.19 -34.97 -1.58
C TYR A 653 19.14 -36.07 -2.03
N ARG A 654 19.98 -36.53 -1.10
CA ARG A 654 20.88 -37.67 -1.27
C ARG A 654 20.47 -38.77 -0.32
N CYS A 655 20.50 -40.00 -0.78
CA CYS A 655 20.02 -41.13 -0.02
C CYS A 655 20.99 -42.31 -0.14
N TRP A 656 21.01 -43.08 0.94
CA TRP A 656 21.62 -44.39 1.02
C TRP A 656 20.54 -45.32 1.57
N ARG A 657 20.00 -46.20 0.72
CA ARG A 657 18.85 -47.07 1.09
C ARG A 657 17.68 -46.32 1.75
N SER A 658 17.37 -45.10 1.31
CA SER A 658 16.28 -44.27 1.83
C SER A 658 15.40 -43.82 0.66
N ARG A 659 14.12 -44.22 0.68
CA ARG A 659 13.18 -44.01 -0.43
C ARG A 659 12.38 -42.73 -0.25
N LEU A 660 11.95 -42.14 -1.36
CA LEU A 660 11.10 -40.95 -1.42
C LEU A 660 9.64 -41.34 -1.61
N LEU A 661 9.36 -42.06 -2.71
CA LEU A 661 8.02 -42.45 -3.11
C LEU A 661 7.78 -43.94 -2.79
N ASN A 662 6.51 -44.35 -2.84
CA ASN A 662 6.12 -45.75 -2.65
C ASN A 662 5.66 -46.34 -3.99
N ALA A 663 5.72 -47.65 -4.17
CA ALA A 663 5.39 -48.30 -5.43
C ALA A 663 3.91 -48.09 -5.82
N ARG A 664 3.70 -47.73 -7.10
CA ARG A 664 2.49 -47.54 -7.93
C ARG A 664 1.11 -47.12 -7.36
N ASP A 665 0.88 -47.04 -6.04
CA ASP A 665 -0.33 -46.47 -5.38
C ASP A 665 -0.15 -46.27 -3.83
N GLY A 666 1.06 -46.38 -3.28
CA GLY A 666 1.31 -46.30 -1.83
C GLY A 666 1.55 -44.88 -1.28
N THR A 667 1.38 -44.69 0.03
CA THR A 667 1.72 -43.42 0.70
C THR A 667 3.23 -43.14 0.61
N PRO A 668 3.68 -41.94 0.17
CA PRO A 668 5.09 -41.63 0.05
C PRO A 668 5.77 -41.57 1.42
N PHE A 669 7.07 -41.90 1.44
CA PHE A 669 7.89 -41.94 2.65
C PHE A 669 8.39 -40.56 3.07
N SER A 670 8.62 -39.68 2.09
CA SER A 670 9.12 -38.33 2.30
C SER A 670 8.29 -37.33 1.48
N TRP A 671 8.07 -36.14 2.02
CA TRP A 671 7.31 -35.07 1.36
C TRP A 671 7.72 -33.71 1.93
N TRP A 672 7.27 -32.65 1.30
CA TRP A 672 7.46 -31.29 1.79
C TRP A 672 6.13 -30.55 1.89
N ILE A 673 6.11 -29.46 2.66
CA ILE A 673 4.94 -28.60 2.82
C ILE A 673 5.37 -27.19 2.45
N GLY A 674 4.56 -26.58 1.60
CA GLY A 674 4.79 -25.24 1.06
C GLY A 674 3.97 -24.16 1.75
N ARG A 675 3.78 -23.03 1.06
CA ARG A 675 2.98 -21.90 1.56
C ARG A 675 1.48 -22.18 1.75
N THR A 676 0.94 -23.21 1.08
CA THR A 676 -0.48 -23.59 1.16
C THR A 676 -0.79 -24.47 2.37
N GLY A 677 0.23 -24.97 3.09
CA GLY A 677 0.05 -25.93 4.17
C GLY A 677 -0.29 -27.36 3.70
N GLU A 678 -0.40 -27.58 2.40
CA GLU A 678 -0.70 -28.88 1.81
C GLU A 678 0.55 -29.74 1.63
N ARG A 679 0.38 -31.06 1.75
CA ARG A 679 1.42 -32.06 1.52
C ARG A 679 1.75 -32.15 0.04
N GLN A 680 3.01 -31.86 -0.31
CA GLN A 680 3.54 -31.96 -1.66
C GLN A 680 4.44 -33.18 -1.82
N THR A 681 4.09 -34.06 -2.75
CA THR A 681 4.76 -35.36 -2.96
C THR A 681 5.61 -35.42 -4.23
N TYR A 682 5.59 -34.37 -5.05
CA TYR A 682 6.49 -34.24 -6.18
C TYR A 682 7.84 -33.67 -5.73
N TRP A 683 8.90 -34.07 -6.41
CA TRP A 683 10.28 -33.67 -6.13
C TRP A 683 10.89 -32.98 -7.35
N SER A 684 12.19 -32.68 -7.29
CA SER A 684 12.94 -31.96 -8.34
C SER A 684 12.52 -32.34 -9.77
N GLY A 685 12.27 -31.34 -10.61
CA GLY A 685 11.98 -31.49 -12.04
C GLY A 685 10.56 -31.94 -12.40
N SER A 686 9.74 -32.26 -11.40
CA SER A 686 8.37 -32.77 -11.59
C SER A 686 7.29 -31.72 -11.32
N LEU A 687 6.16 -31.82 -12.02
CA LEU A 687 4.98 -30.96 -11.82
C LEU A 687 4.07 -31.53 -10.71
N PRO A 688 3.23 -30.69 -10.07
CA PRO A 688 2.25 -31.16 -9.10
C PRO A 688 1.39 -32.31 -9.61
N GLY A 689 1.19 -33.33 -8.78
CA GLY A 689 0.41 -34.54 -9.12
C GLY A 689 1.19 -35.60 -9.89
N VAL A 690 2.41 -35.31 -10.36
CA VAL A 690 3.27 -36.27 -11.04
C VAL A 690 4.18 -36.96 -10.01
N LEU A 691 3.89 -38.24 -9.73
CA LEU A 691 4.63 -39.07 -8.77
C LEU A 691 5.95 -39.60 -9.34
N GLN A 692 6.76 -38.71 -9.92
CA GLN A 692 8.07 -39.01 -10.48
C GLN A 692 9.07 -37.90 -10.11
N CYS A 693 10.36 -38.21 -10.16
CA CYS A 693 11.45 -37.23 -10.07
C CYS A 693 11.97 -36.90 -11.47
N ALA A 694 12.87 -35.91 -11.59
CA ALA A 694 13.48 -35.48 -12.85
C ALA A 694 13.98 -36.65 -13.71
N CYS A 695 14.69 -37.62 -13.09
CA CYS A 695 15.22 -38.76 -13.84
C CYS A 695 14.13 -39.67 -14.44
N GLY A 696 12.96 -39.71 -13.82
CA GLY A 696 11.82 -40.51 -14.27
C GLY A 696 11.17 -39.89 -15.50
N LEU A 697 11.12 -38.56 -15.56
CA LEU A 697 10.63 -37.80 -16.71
C LEU A 697 11.61 -37.82 -17.88
N ASP A 698 12.91 -37.77 -17.58
CA ASP A 698 13.99 -37.79 -18.59
C ASP A 698 14.34 -39.22 -19.07
N GLU A 699 13.65 -40.24 -18.55
CA GLU A 699 13.90 -41.67 -18.83
C GLU A 699 15.38 -42.07 -18.63
N ASN A 700 16.02 -41.54 -17.59
CA ASN A 700 17.45 -41.74 -17.32
C ASN A 700 17.78 -42.12 -15.86
N CYS A 701 16.78 -42.55 -15.07
CA CYS A 701 17.02 -43.02 -13.71
C CYS A 701 18.02 -44.19 -13.68
N ILE A 702 18.76 -44.29 -12.58
CA ILE A 702 19.75 -45.35 -12.36
C ILE A 702 19.16 -46.77 -12.46
N ASP A 703 17.87 -46.90 -12.17
CA ASP A 703 17.08 -48.10 -12.35
C ASP A 703 15.73 -47.72 -12.97
N MET A 704 15.54 -48.06 -14.24
CA MET A 704 14.37 -47.68 -15.04
C MET A 704 13.05 -48.28 -14.51
N ASN A 705 13.09 -49.18 -13.52
CA ASN A 705 11.88 -49.71 -12.86
C ASN A 705 11.30 -48.77 -11.80
N TYR A 706 12.02 -47.70 -11.45
CA TYR A 706 11.64 -46.74 -10.42
C TYR A 706 11.56 -45.33 -11.00
N PHE A 707 10.73 -44.49 -10.39
CA PHE A 707 10.47 -43.12 -10.85
C PHE A 707 11.39 -42.07 -10.24
N CYS A 708 12.23 -42.46 -9.27
CA CYS A 708 13.26 -41.64 -8.63
C CYS A 708 14.49 -42.51 -8.34
N ASN A 709 15.68 -41.91 -8.32
CA ASN A 709 16.93 -42.64 -8.07
C ASN A 709 16.96 -43.22 -6.65
N CYS A 710 16.46 -42.48 -5.67
CA CYS A 710 16.41 -42.91 -4.27
C CYS A 710 15.45 -44.08 -4.01
N ASP A 711 14.47 -44.29 -4.87
CA ASP A 711 13.51 -45.38 -4.74
C ASP A 711 14.12 -46.74 -5.13
N ALA A 712 15.25 -46.74 -5.84
CA ALA A 712 15.96 -47.95 -6.24
C ALA A 712 16.68 -48.68 -5.08
N ASP A 713 16.62 -48.13 -3.86
CA ASP A 713 17.09 -48.71 -2.58
C ASP A 713 18.52 -49.29 -2.62
N LYS A 714 19.45 -48.59 -3.30
CA LYS A 714 20.84 -49.05 -3.49
C LYS A 714 21.71 -48.80 -2.26
N GLU A 715 22.70 -49.67 -2.05
CA GLU A 715 23.77 -49.51 -1.04
C GLU A 715 24.91 -48.59 -1.54
N GLN A 716 24.53 -47.47 -2.15
CA GLN A 716 25.44 -46.42 -2.60
C GLN A 716 24.70 -45.09 -2.53
N TRP A 717 25.45 -43.99 -2.43
CA TRP A 717 24.85 -42.65 -2.49
C TRP A 717 24.28 -42.38 -3.87
N VAL A 718 22.96 -42.22 -3.94
CA VAL A 718 22.24 -41.71 -5.11
C VAL A 718 21.51 -40.42 -4.75
N ASN A 719 21.11 -39.63 -5.75
CA ASN A 719 20.50 -38.34 -5.52
C ASN A 719 19.36 -38.05 -6.50
N ASP A 720 18.42 -37.23 -6.04
CA ASP A 720 17.30 -36.69 -6.81
C ASP A 720 17.30 -35.16 -6.67
N THR A 721 18.46 -34.54 -6.91
CA THR A 721 18.66 -33.09 -6.79
C THR A 721 18.00 -32.30 -7.92
N GLY A 722 17.55 -31.09 -7.62
CA GLY A 722 17.32 -30.04 -8.63
C GLY A 722 16.29 -29.01 -8.18
N LEU A 723 15.48 -28.50 -9.10
CA LEU A 723 14.66 -27.30 -8.87
C LEU A 723 13.17 -27.65 -8.69
N LEU A 724 12.57 -27.05 -7.66
CA LEU A 724 11.14 -26.88 -7.52
C LEU A 724 10.77 -25.54 -8.17
N SER A 725 9.89 -25.55 -9.17
CA SER A 725 9.56 -24.36 -9.98
C SER A 725 8.07 -24.05 -10.04
N TYR A 726 7.22 -24.86 -9.40
CA TYR A 726 5.80 -24.58 -9.29
C TYR A 726 5.54 -23.51 -8.23
N LYS A 727 5.50 -22.27 -8.71
CA LYS A 727 5.34 -21.03 -7.95
C LYS A 727 4.27 -21.10 -6.85
N ASP A 728 3.10 -21.69 -7.14
CA ASP A 728 1.97 -21.59 -6.21
C ASP A 728 2.12 -22.40 -4.92
N HIS A 729 3.06 -23.34 -4.88
CA HIS A 729 3.37 -24.11 -3.67
C HIS A 729 4.61 -23.58 -2.94
N LEU A 730 5.46 -22.79 -3.61
CA LEU A 730 6.69 -22.25 -3.02
C LEU A 730 6.42 -21.06 -2.08
N PRO A 731 7.31 -20.82 -1.10
CA PRO A 731 8.51 -21.59 -0.79
C PRO A 731 8.26 -22.85 0.03
N VAL A 732 9.28 -23.69 0.16
CA VAL A 732 9.32 -24.82 1.11
C VAL A 732 9.36 -24.28 2.53
N ASN A 733 8.33 -24.58 3.32
CA ASN A 733 8.21 -24.22 4.73
C ASN A 733 8.59 -25.37 5.66
N GLN A 734 8.41 -26.61 5.23
CA GLN A 734 8.73 -27.79 6.03
C GLN A 734 9.13 -28.96 5.13
N ILE A 735 10.09 -29.77 5.59
CA ILE A 735 10.46 -31.04 4.95
C ILE A 735 10.30 -32.20 5.93
N ILE A 736 9.75 -33.32 5.43
CA ILE A 736 9.44 -34.51 6.20
C ILE A 736 10.12 -35.71 5.57
N ILE A 737 10.88 -36.47 6.36
CA ILE A 737 11.65 -37.65 5.92
C ILE A 737 11.30 -38.84 6.81
N GLY A 738 10.85 -39.95 6.21
CA GLY A 738 10.24 -41.08 6.94
C GLY A 738 10.85 -42.47 6.70
N ASP A 739 11.85 -42.65 5.83
CA ASP A 739 12.45 -43.97 5.54
C ASP A 739 13.96 -43.95 5.85
N THR A 740 14.32 -43.75 7.13
CA THR A 740 15.72 -43.84 7.62
C THR A 740 15.89 -44.73 8.87
N ASN A 741 14.84 -45.46 9.27
CA ASN A 741 14.86 -46.40 10.41
C ASN A 741 15.22 -47.85 10.00
N ARG A 742 15.58 -48.07 8.73
CA ARG A 742 16.03 -49.39 8.25
C ARG A 742 17.55 -49.53 8.43
N THR A 743 18.05 -50.77 8.50
CA THR A 743 19.49 -51.04 8.60
C THR A 743 20.26 -50.41 7.45
N ASN A 744 21.28 -49.60 7.80
CA ASN A 744 22.07 -48.81 6.85
C ASN A 744 21.22 -47.89 5.96
N SER A 745 20.17 -47.27 6.50
CA SER A 745 19.33 -46.32 5.77
C SER A 745 19.59 -44.90 6.25
N GLU A 746 20.04 -44.03 5.35
CA GLU A 746 20.45 -42.67 5.66
C GLU A 746 20.00 -41.70 4.57
N ALA A 747 19.72 -40.46 4.96
CA ALA A 747 19.40 -39.38 4.03
C ALA A 747 20.16 -38.10 4.38
N VAL A 748 20.55 -37.35 3.36
CA VAL A 748 21.13 -36.00 3.47
C VAL A 748 20.32 -35.06 2.60
N TYR A 749 19.81 -33.99 3.17
CA TYR A 749 19.04 -33.00 2.43
C TYR A 749 19.59 -31.59 2.60
N ARG A 750 19.29 -30.71 1.64
CA ARG A 750 19.49 -29.26 1.72
C ARG A 750 18.41 -28.56 0.91
N VAL A 751 17.85 -27.50 1.47
CA VAL A 751 16.95 -26.57 0.77
C VAL A 751 17.71 -25.27 0.54
N GLY A 752 17.72 -24.79 -0.70
CA GLY A 752 18.33 -23.52 -1.09
C GLY A 752 17.40 -22.33 -0.89
N PRO A 753 17.89 -21.09 -1.08
CA PRO A 753 17.06 -19.90 -0.96
C PRO A 753 15.93 -19.90 -2.01
N LEU A 754 14.82 -19.25 -1.68
CA LEU A 754 13.77 -18.97 -2.66
C LEU A 754 14.26 -17.86 -3.59
N LYS A 755 14.21 -18.12 -4.90
CA LYS A 755 14.58 -17.15 -5.94
C LYS A 755 13.37 -16.84 -6.80
N CYS A 756 12.99 -15.58 -6.88
CA CYS A 756 11.85 -15.12 -7.69
C CYS A 756 12.30 -14.02 -8.66
N HIS A 757 11.81 -14.01 -9.90
CA HIS A 757 12.15 -12.98 -10.87
C HIS A 757 10.91 -12.46 -11.63
N GLY A 758 11.06 -11.27 -12.23
CA GLY A 758 10.00 -10.58 -12.97
C GLY A 758 8.95 -9.93 -12.08
N ASP A 759 8.08 -9.13 -12.70
CA ASP A 759 6.99 -8.40 -12.04
C ASP A 759 5.71 -8.50 -12.92
N ARG A 760 4.78 -9.39 -12.54
CA ARG A 760 3.53 -9.59 -13.29
C ARG A 760 2.67 -8.32 -13.31
N ASN A 761 2.74 -7.51 -12.26
CA ASN A 761 1.89 -6.34 -12.08
C ASN A 761 2.31 -5.19 -13.02
N PHE A 762 3.61 -5.06 -13.30
CA PHE A 762 4.11 -4.01 -14.19
C PHE A 762 3.67 -4.20 -15.66
N TRP A 763 3.59 -5.45 -16.14
CA TRP A 763 3.25 -5.77 -17.54
C TRP A 763 1.75 -5.91 -17.79
N ASN A 764 0.96 -6.13 -16.74
CA ASN A 764 -0.49 -6.27 -16.77
C ASN A 764 -1.18 -5.09 -17.48
N ALA A 765 -1.68 -5.33 -18.70
CA ALA A 765 -2.24 -4.29 -19.57
C ALA A 765 -3.52 -4.73 -20.32
N ALA A 766 -4.33 -3.75 -20.70
CA ALA A 766 -5.49 -3.95 -21.57
C ALA A 766 -5.58 -2.87 -22.65
N SER A 767 -6.06 -3.27 -23.84
CA SER A 767 -6.27 -2.42 -25.01
C SER A 767 -7.75 -2.21 -25.30
N PHE A 768 -8.17 -0.95 -25.33
CA PHE A 768 -9.52 -0.49 -25.60
C PHE A 768 -9.61 0.00 -27.05
N ASN A 769 -10.30 -0.77 -27.88
CA ASN A 769 -10.37 -0.52 -29.33
C ASN A 769 -11.60 0.31 -29.73
N LYS A 770 -12.57 0.50 -28.83
CA LYS A 770 -13.78 1.30 -29.05
C LYS A 770 -14.00 2.21 -27.85
N ASP A 771 -14.53 3.41 -28.08
CA ASP A 771 -14.90 4.37 -27.03
C ASP A 771 -16.14 3.96 -26.21
N THR A 772 -16.74 2.81 -26.55
CA THR A 772 -17.88 2.19 -25.86
C THR A 772 -17.50 0.95 -25.06
N THR A 773 -16.25 0.47 -25.16
CA THR A 773 -15.78 -0.72 -24.42
C THR A 773 -15.16 -0.31 -23.09
N TYR A 774 -15.39 -1.12 -22.05
CA TYR A 774 -14.87 -0.87 -20.71
C TYR A 774 -14.68 -2.19 -19.96
N LEU A 775 -13.80 -2.19 -18.97
CA LEU A 775 -13.70 -3.23 -17.95
C LEU A 775 -14.48 -2.80 -16.71
N HIS A 776 -15.03 -3.75 -15.97
CA HIS A 776 -15.69 -3.48 -14.70
C HIS A 776 -15.05 -4.31 -13.57
N PHE A 777 -14.93 -3.70 -12.39
CA PHE A 777 -14.42 -4.33 -11.18
C PHE A 777 -15.37 -4.09 -10.01
N SER A 778 -15.11 -4.75 -8.88
CA SER A 778 -15.79 -4.45 -7.61
C SER A 778 -15.62 -2.97 -7.24
N THR A 779 -16.59 -2.45 -6.48
CA THR A 779 -16.57 -1.08 -5.97
C THR A 779 -15.26 -0.77 -5.26
N PHE A 780 -14.63 0.34 -5.64
CA PHE A 780 -13.37 0.78 -5.06
C PHE A 780 -13.56 1.18 -3.59
N GLN A 781 -12.80 0.56 -2.70
CA GLN A 781 -12.80 0.85 -1.26
C GLN A 781 -11.85 2.03 -0.98
N ALA A 782 -12.39 3.24 -0.99
CA ALA A 782 -11.62 4.49 -1.03
C ALA A 782 -12.10 5.54 -0.02
N GLU A 783 -12.67 5.08 1.10
CA GLU A 783 -13.46 5.91 2.01
C GLU A 783 -12.66 7.11 2.57
N LEU A 784 -11.49 6.87 3.15
CA LEU A 784 -10.65 7.92 3.77
C LEU A 784 -9.42 8.28 2.92
N SER A 785 -8.86 7.29 2.21
CA SER A 785 -7.71 7.45 1.32
C SER A 785 -7.92 6.70 0.00
N ALA A 786 -7.42 7.31 -1.08
CA ALA A 786 -7.52 6.84 -2.45
C ALA A 786 -6.22 7.16 -3.18
N HIS A 787 -5.36 6.17 -3.35
CA HIS A 787 -4.17 6.21 -4.19
C HIS A 787 -4.41 5.39 -5.45
N ILE A 788 -4.30 6.04 -6.61
CA ILE A 788 -4.55 5.45 -7.92
C ILE A 788 -3.34 5.74 -8.80
N SER A 789 -2.71 4.71 -9.34
CA SER A 789 -1.65 4.90 -10.34
C SER A 789 -1.77 3.93 -11.50
N PHE A 790 -1.42 4.40 -12.70
CA PHE A 790 -1.43 3.60 -13.93
C PHE A 790 -0.63 4.27 -15.03
N TYR A 791 -0.29 3.50 -16.06
CA TYR A 791 0.22 4.02 -17.33
C TYR A 791 -0.86 4.02 -18.40
N PHE A 792 -0.85 5.02 -19.28
CA PHE A 792 -1.70 5.02 -20.47
C PHE A 792 -0.92 5.31 -21.76
N LYS A 793 -1.43 4.82 -22.88
CA LYS A 793 -0.92 5.08 -24.24
C LYS A 793 -2.08 5.33 -25.18
N THR A 794 -2.11 6.45 -25.89
CA THR A 794 -3.24 6.79 -26.77
C THR A 794 -2.85 7.62 -28.00
N THR A 795 -3.77 7.68 -28.97
CA THR A 795 -3.76 8.61 -30.11
C THR A 795 -4.92 9.59 -30.08
N VAL A 796 -5.92 9.37 -29.23
CA VAL A 796 -7.10 10.24 -29.14
C VAL A 796 -6.85 11.37 -28.14
N GLY A 797 -7.46 12.53 -28.41
CA GLY A 797 -7.28 13.71 -27.58
C GLY A 797 -8.19 13.78 -26.35
N SER A 798 -9.09 12.82 -26.12
CA SER A 798 -9.99 12.83 -24.97
C SER A 798 -10.53 11.44 -24.65
N GLY A 799 -10.82 11.15 -23.39
CA GLY A 799 -11.51 9.93 -22.95
C GLY A 799 -11.44 9.69 -21.44
N VAL A 800 -12.41 8.98 -20.88
CA VAL A 800 -12.46 8.62 -19.44
C VAL A 800 -11.63 7.37 -19.17
N PHE A 801 -10.61 7.50 -18.32
CA PHE A 801 -9.77 6.37 -17.92
C PHE A 801 -10.45 5.50 -16.86
N LEU A 802 -11.05 6.13 -15.86
CA LEU A 802 -11.62 5.46 -14.70
C LEU A 802 -12.80 6.25 -14.13
N GLU A 803 -13.86 5.56 -13.72
CA GLU A 803 -15.03 6.14 -13.05
C GLU A 803 -15.64 5.16 -12.03
N ASN A 804 -15.89 5.64 -10.81
CA ASN A 804 -16.76 4.96 -9.85
C ASN A 804 -17.77 5.97 -9.29
N LEU A 805 -19.04 5.58 -9.19
CA LEU A 805 -20.14 6.43 -8.73
C LEU A 805 -20.66 5.98 -7.35
N GLY A 806 -21.16 6.96 -6.59
CA GLY A 806 -21.96 6.83 -5.38
C GLY A 806 -23.35 7.43 -5.58
N VAL A 807 -24.07 7.71 -4.50
CA VAL A 807 -25.40 8.38 -4.56
C VAL A 807 -25.25 9.86 -4.92
N LYS A 808 -24.31 10.55 -4.27
CA LYS A 808 -23.88 11.92 -4.56
C LYS A 808 -22.40 11.93 -4.96
N ASP A 809 -21.64 11.07 -4.30
CA ASP A 809 -20.21 10.95 -4.42
C ASP A 809 -19.78 10.37 -5.76
N PHE A 810 -18.58 10.73 -6.21
CA PHE A 810 -17.94 10.05 -7.34
C PHE A 810 -16.43 10.26 -7.33
N ILE A 811 -15.73 9.43 -8.10
CA ILE A 811 -14.32 9.61 -8.43
C ILE A 811 -14.11 9.32 -9.91
N ARG A 812 -13.39 10.20 -10.61
CA ARG A 812 -13.17 10.10 -12.06
C ARG A 812 -11.82 10.68 -12.47
N ILE A 813 -11.13 9.96 -13.36
CA ILE A 813 -9.90 10.43 -14.02
C ILE A 813 -10.13 10.40 -15.54
N GLU A 814 -9.89 11.52 -16.22
CA GLU A 814 -10.13 11.63 -17.66
C GLU A 814 -9.08 12.48 -18.38
N LEU A 815 -8.81 12.14 -19.64
CA LEU A 815 -8.10 12.99 -20.59
C LEU A 815 -9.13 13.95 -21.20
N ILE A 816 -9.02 15.25 -20.93
CA ILE A 816 -9.98 16.25 -21.43
C ILE A 816 -9.55 16.78 -22.79
N SER A 817 -8.24 16.99 -22.95
CA SER A 817 -7.63 17.41 -24.20
C SER A 817 -6.33 16.63 -24.41
N SER A 818 -5.76 16.70 -25.61
CA SER A 818 -4.50 16.03 -25.92
C SER A 818 -3.33 16.46 -25.03
N GLN A 819 -3.46 17.53 -24.24
CA GLN A 819 -2.41 18.06 -23.36
C GLN A 819 -2.85 18.15 -21.88
N GLU A 820 -4.05 17.67 -21.53
CA GLU A 820 -4.62 17.92 -20.21
C GLU A 820 -5.33 16.69 -19.65
N VAL A 821 -4.86 16.24 -18.48
CA VAL A 821 -5.46 15.18 -17.67
C VAL A 821 -6.12 15.84 -16.46
N MET A 822 -7.34 15.41 -16.14
CA MET A 822 -8.10 15.89 -14.99
C MET A 822 -8.46 14.74 -14.05
N PHE A 823 -8.33 15.03 -12.76
CA PHE A 823 -8.85 14.25 -11.66
C PHE A 823 -10.04 15.01 -11.04
N SER A 824 -11.18 14.35 -10.90
CA SER A 824 -12.39 14.94 -10.35
C SER A 824 -13.07 14.00 -9.36
N PHE A 825 -13.57 14.56 -8.25
CA PHE A 825 -14.27 13.79 -7.23
C PHE A 825 -15.29 14.64 -6.46
N ASP A 826 -16.24 13.99 -5.82
CA ASP A 826 -17.17 14.60 -4.86
C ASP A 826 -17.33 13.63 -3.68
N VAL A 827 -17.22 14.16 -2.47
CA VAL A 827 -17.41 13.43 -1.20
C VAL A 827 -18.68 13.86 -0.47
N GLY A 828 -19.52 14.68 -1.10
CA GLY A 828 -20.73 15.27 -0.53
C GLY A 828 -20.64 16.78 -0.27
N ASN A 829 -19.46 17.38 -0.42
CA ASN A 829 -19.24 18.83 -0.30
C ASN A 829 -19.39 19.59 -1.64
N GLY A 830 -19.62 18.87 -2.74
CA GLY A 830 -19.61 19.39 -4.10
C GLY A 830 -18.36 18.96 -4.89
N PRO A 831 -18.40 19.05 -6.22
CA PRO A 831 -17.35 18.51 -7.07
C PRO A 831 -16.07 19.34 -7.03
N VAL A 832 -14.94 18.64 -6.88
CA VAL A 832 -13.57 19.19 -6.90
C VAL A 832 -12.84 18.69 -8.15
N ASN A 833 -12.13 19.57 -8.84
CA ASN A 833 -11.41 19.27 -10.07
C ASN A 833 -9.94 19.71 -9.98
N LEU A 834 -8.99 18.80 -10.26
CA LEU A 834 -7.57 19.06 -10.39
C LEU A 834 -7.11 18.73 -11.82
N SER A 835 -6.35 19.60 -12.46
CA SER A 835 -5.89 19.42 -13.85
C SER A 835 -4.40 19.63 -14.00
N VAL A 836 -3.71 18.73 -14.70
CA VAL A 836 -2.31 18.86 -15.10
C VAL A 836 -2.24 19.10 -16.61
N LYS A 837 -1.57 20.20 -17.00
CA LYS A 837 -1.33 20.57 -18.40
C LYS A 837 0.11 20.30 -18.79
N SER A 838 0.32 19.61 -19.90
CA SER A 838 1.63 19.34 -20.47
C SER A 838 1.97 20.28 -21.63
N PRO A 839 3.23 20.73 -21.77
CA PRO A 839 3.68 21.46 -22.94
C PRO A 839 3.69 20.61 -24.23
N VAL A 840 3.67 19.27 -24.10
CA VAL A 840 3.69 18.32 -25.22
C VAL A 840 2.42 17.45 -25.15
N PRO A 841 1.77 17.13 -26.29
CA PRO A 841 0.59 16.28 -26.27
C PRO A 841 0.85 14.86 -25.73
N PHE A 842 -0.04 14.36 -24.87
CA PHE A 842 -0.07 13.01 -24.31
C PHE A 842 -0.60 11.93 -25.26
N ASN A 843 -1.08 12.32 -26.45
CA ASN A 843 -1.59 11.41 -27.46
C ASN A 843 -0.53 11.08 -28.54
N ASP A 844 0.72 10.96 -28.12
CA ASP A 844 1.91 10.78 -28.95
C ASP A 844 2.28 9.30 -29.20
N LYS A 845 1.42 8.37 -28.77
CA LYS A 845 1.65 6.91 -28.76
C LYS A 845 2.78 6.43 -27.84
N GLN A 846 3.21 7.23 -26.88
CA GLN A 846 4.11 6.81 -25.81
C GLN A 846 3.33 6.49 -24.52
N TRP A 847 4.01 5.82 -23.59
CA TRP A 847 3.46 5.56 -22.27
C TRP A 847 3.64 6.77 -21.38
N HIS A 848 2.54 7.25 -20.81
CA HIS A 848 2.51 8.30 -19.79
C HIS A 848 2.06 7.71 -18.47
N PHE A 849 2.65 8.16 -17.37
CA PHE A 849 2.32 7.73 -16.01
C PHE A 849 1.37 8.71 -15.35
N VAL A 850 0.31 8.21 -14.70
CA VAL A 850 -0.63 9.02 -13.91
C VAL A 850 -0.57 8.52 -12.48
N ASN A 851 -0.41 9.45 -11.55
CA ASN A 851 -0.46 9.20 -10.11
C ASN A 851 -1.45 10.18 -9.46
N VAL A 852 -2.42 9.64 -8.74
CA VAL A 852 -3.47 10.38 -8.07
C VAL A 852 -3.53 9.96 -6.62
N GLU A 853 -3.63 10.93 -5.72
CA GLU A 853 -3.85 10.69 -4.30
C GLU A 853 -5.01 11.56 -3.82
N ARG A 854 -5.92 11.00 -3.03
CA ARG A 854 -6.89 11.75 -2.23
C ARG A 854 -6.86 11.18 -0.83
N ASN A 855 -6.73 12.04 0.16
CA ASN A 855 -6.81 11.66 1.57
C ASN A 855 -7.69 12.69 2.32
N VAL A 856 -7.78 12.56 3.64
CA VAL A 856 -8.60 13.45 4.48
C VAL A 856 -8.05 14.89 4.59
N LYS A 857 -6.81 15.14 4.14
CA LYS A 857 -6.15 16.45 4.18
C LYS A 857 -6.12 17.16 2.84
N GLN A 858 -5.87 16.43 1.76
CA GLN A 858 -5.67 16.99 0.44
C GLN A 858 -5.94 15.96 -0.65
N ALA A 859 -6.06 16.46 -1.87
CA ALA A 859 -6.01 15.70 -3.11
C ALA A 859 -4.81 16.16 -3.96
N SER A 860 -4.23 15.25 -4.73
CA SER A 860 -3.13 15.54 -5.64
C SER A 860 -3.23 14.77 -6.96
N LEU A 861 -2.70 15.38 -8.02
CA LEU A 861 -2.56 14.79 -9.34
C LEU A 861 -1.16 15.07 -9.89
N GLN A 862 -0.51 14.02 -10.37
CA GLN A 862 0.75 14.09 -11.10
C GLN A 862 0.65 13.28 -12.40
N VAL A 863 1.23 13.82 -13.48
CA VAL A 863 1.38 13.11 -14.75
C VAL A 863 2.85 13.18 -15.18
N ASP A 864 3.44 12.03 -15.46
CA ASP A 864 4.87 11.86 -15.71
C ASP A 864 5.73 12.52 -14.62
N LYS A 865 6.69 13.36 -15.02
CA LYS A 865 7.56 14.15 -14.13
C LYS A 865 7.13 15.62 -14.06
N LEU A 866 5.88 15.93 -14.43
CA LEU A 866 5.35 17.28 -14.33
C LEU A 866 5.12 17.66 -12.85
N PRO A 867 5.08 18.98 -12.53
CA PRO A 867 4.80 19.45 -11.18
C PRO A 867 3.47 18.89 -10.64
N ILE A 868 3.48 18.48 -9.39
CA ILE A 868 2.30 17.95 -8.69
C ILE A 868 1.33 19.11 -8.41
N VAL A 869 0.05 18.89 -8.70
CA VAL A 869 -1.03 19.84 -8.37
C VAL A 869 -1.75 19.34 -7.13
N PHE A 870 -1.95 20.22 -6.14
CA PHE A 870 -2.62 19.90 -4.88
C PHE A 870 -3.90 20.72 -4.70
N GLN A 871 -4.84 20.15 -3.93
CA GLN A 871 -6.04 20.82 -3.46
C GLN A 871 -6.28 20.42 -1.99
N ASP A 872 -6.28 21.40 -1.09
CA ASP A 872 -6.59 21.15 0.33
C ASP A 872 -8.04 20.71 0.50
N ALA A 873 -8.26 19.75 1.39
CA ALA A 873 -9.58 19.34 1.83
C ALA A 873 -10.16 20.40 2.79
N SER A 874 -11.48 20.57 2.74
CA SER A 874 -12.17 21.43 3.71
C SER A 874 -12.00 20.86 5.11
N GLY A 875 -11.67 21.71 6.10
CA GLY A 875 -11.59 21.33 7.51
C GLY A 875 -12.97 21.02 8.13
N GLU A 876 -14.04 21.44 7.46
CA GLU A 876 -15.44 21.20 7.83
C GLU A 876 -16.19 20.64 6.62
N GLY A 877 -16.84 19.48 6.75
CA GLY A 877 -17.59 18.84 5.66
C GLY A 877 -17.47 17.32 5.65
N HIS A 878 -18.02 16.67 4.62
CA HIS A 878 -17.88 15.22 4.42
C HIS A 878 -16.41 14.84 4.14
N ILE A 879 -15.91 13.82 4.83
CA ILE A 879 -14.54 13.28 4.62
C ILE A 879 -14.54 11.86 4.02
N ARG A 880 -15.66 11.15 4.05
CA ARG A 880 -15.79 9.79 3.55
C ARG A 880 -16.26 9.79 2.10
N LEU A 881 -15.56 9.07 1.23
CA LEU A 881 -15.99 8.85 -0.15
C LEU A 881 -16.83 7.56 -0.23
N GLN A 882 -18.16 7.69 -0.31
CA GLN A 882 -19.10 6.57 -0.31
C GLN A 882 -19.50 6.16 -1.73
N LEU A 883 -18.75 5.19 -2.27
CA LEU A 883 -19.01 4.61 -3.58
C LEU A 883 -19.92 3.38 -3.46
N ASN A 884 -20.85 3.20 -4.41
CA ASN A 884 -21.78 2.05 -4.41
C ASN A 884 -21.89 1.36 -5.77
N SER A 885 -21.41 1.97 -6.85
CA SER A 885 -21.38 1.34 -8.17
C SER A 885 -20.16 0.44 -8.35
N GLN A 886 -20.19 -0.41 -9.38
CA GLN A 886 -18.97 -1.04 -9.88
C GLN A 886 -17.99 0.03 -10.40
N LEU A 887 -16.70 -0.31 -10.38
CA LEU A 887 -15.64 0.51 -10.93
C LEU A 887 -15.54 0.29 -12.44
N PHE A 888 -15.61 1.35 -13.24
CA PHE A 888 -15.44 1.31 -14.69
C PHE A 888 -14.03 1.75 -15.08
N VAL A 889 -13.35 0.97 -15.91
CA VAL A 889 -12.00 1.26 -16.44
C VAL A 889 -12.05 1.27 -17.97
N GLY A 890 -11.53 2.33 -18.58
CA GLY A 890 -11.58 2.58 -20.03
C GLY A 890 -12.94 3.07 -20.53
N GLY A 891 -13.93 3.24 -19.65
CA GLY A 891 -15.24 3.78 -20.01
C GLY A 891 -15.98 4.37 -18.80
N THR A 892 -17.30 4.48 -18.91
CA THR A 892 -18.10 5.34 -18.04
C THR A 892 -19.55 4.88 -17.98
N ALA A 893 -20.14 4.93 -16.80
CA ALA A 893 -21.58 4.76 -16.59
C ALA A 893 -22.37 6.02 -16.98
N SER A 894 -21.71 7.18 -16.96
CA SER A 894 -22.30 8.51 -17.20
C SER A 894 -22.53 8.87 -18.68
N ARG A 895 -22.47 7.91 -19.61
CA ARG A 895 -22.62 8.11 -21.07
C ARG A 895 -21.64 9.12 -21.69
N LYS A 896 -20.52 9.41 -21.03
CA LYS A 896 -19.38 10.12 -21.63
C LYS A 896 -18.66 9.22 -22.67
N LYS A 897 -17.73 9.80 -23.44
CA LYS A 897 -16.86 9.00 -24.34
C LYS A 897 -15.83 8.24 -23.51
N GLY A 898 -15.77 6.92 -23.70
CA GLY A 898 -14.75 6.07 -23.09
C GLY A 898 -13.37 6.32 -23.68
N PHE A 899 -12.36 5.74 -23.05
CA PHE A 899 -10.97 5.83 -23.46
C PHE A 899 -10.67 4.86 -24.60
N LEU A 900 -9.84 5.32 -25.55
CA LEU A 900 -9.32 4.51 -26.65
C LEU A 900 -7.80 4.50 -26.56
N GLY A 901 -7.20 3.33 -26.44
CA GLY A 901 -5.76 3.19 -26.20
C GLY A 901 -5.46 2.01 -25.28
N CYS A 902 -4.31 2.07 -24.60
CA CYS A 902 -3.91 1.06 -23.63
C CYS A 902 -3.84 1.64 -22.22
N ILE A 903 -4.23 0.84 -21.22
CA ILE A 903 -3.98 1.08 -19.79
C ILE A 903 -3.13 -0.07 -19.26
N ARG A 904 -2.14 0.22 -18.41
CA ARG A 904 -1.22 -0.77 -17.84
C ARG A 904 -0.93 -0.48 -16.37
N SER A 905 -0.68 -1.54 -15.59
CA SER A 905 -0.25 -1.47 -14.19
C SER A 905 -1.19 -0.61 -13.33
N LEU A 906 -2.50 -0.83 -13.47
CA LEU A 906 -3.51 -0.10 -12.69
C LEU A 906 -3.52 -0.61 -11.25
N THR A 907 -3.13 0.25 -10.32
CA THR A 907 -3.13 0.00 -8.89
C THR A 907 -4.10 0.94 -8.18
N LEU A 908 -4.80 0.40 -7.18
CA LEU A 908 -5.77 1.11 -6.33
C LEU A 908 -5.50 0.75 -4.87
N ASN A 909 -5.06 1.71 -4.05
CA ASN A 909 -4.70 1.51 -2.64
C ASN A 909 -3.78 0.29 -2.44
N GLY A 910 -2.75 0.17 -3.26
CA GLY A 910 -1.81 -0.97 -3.23
C GLY A 910 -2.26 -2.25 -3.92
N VAL A 911 -3.56 -2.38 -4.25
CA VAL A 911 -4.10 -3.54 -4.95
C VAL A 911 -3.96 -3.37 -6.46
N THR A 912 -3.23 -4.26 -7.12
CA THR A 912 -3.14 -4.29 -8.58
C THR A 912 -4.35 -5.04 -9.16
N LEU A 913 -5.11 -4.38 -10.04
CA LEU A 913 -6.25 -5.01 -10.72
C LEU A 913 -5.79 -5.81 -11.94
N ASP A 914 -6.12 -7.09 -12.05
CA ASP A 914 -5.76 -7.92 -13.22
C ASP A 914 -6.56 -7.51 -14.47
N LEU A 915 -5.95 -6.65 -15.30
CA LEU A 915 -6.55 -6.12 -16.51
C LEU A 915 -6.57 -7.17 -17.62
N GLU A 916 -5.54 -8.02 -17.70
CA GLU A 916 -5.41 -9.04 -18.73
C GLU A 916 -6.47 -10.13 -18.60
N GLU A 917 -6.69 -10.64 -17.40
CA GLU A 917 -7.70 -11.67 -17.15
C GLU A 917 -9.11 -11.13 -17.44
N GLN A 918 -9.42 -9.92 -16.98
CA GLN A 918 -10.71 -9.29 -17.27
C GLN A 918 -10.89 -8.94 -18.75
N ALA A 919 -9.81 -8.56 -19.46
CA ALA A 919 -9.85 -8.30 -20.89
C ALA A 919 -10.15 -9.56 -21.71
N LYS A 920 -9.64 -10.74 -21.30
CA LYS A 920 -9.96 -12.02 -21.97
C LYS A 920 -11.45 -12.35 -21.92
N LEU A 921 -12.14 -11.93 -20.86
CA LEU A 921 -13.57 -12.16 -20.66
C LEU A 921 -14.46 -11.11 -21.34
N THR A 922 -13.90 -9.95 -21.69
CA THR A 922 -14.66 -8.78 -22.16
C THR A 922 -14.57 -8.58 -23.67
N SER A 923 -15.70 -8.64 -24.35
CA SER A 923 -15.76 -8.44 -25.81
C SER A 923 -15.38 -7.00 -26.20
N GLY A 924 -14.40 -6.85 -27.09
CA GLY A 924 -13.96 -5.54 -27.62
C GLY A 924 -12.78 -4.91 -26.86
N VAL A 925 -12.35 -5.52 -25.77
CA VAL A 925 -11.08 -5.24 -25.08
C VAL A 925 -10.11 -6.38 -25.37
N GLN A 926 -8.82 -6.09 -25.57
CA GLN A 926 -7.80 -7.11 -25.81
C GLN A 926 -6.78 -7.12 -24.67
N PRO A 927 -6.32 -8.29 -24.20
CA PRO A 927 -5.25 -8.38 -23.20
C PRO A 927 -3.92 -7.91 -23.80
N GLY A 928 -3.09 -7.27 -22.97
CA GLY A 928 -1.83 -6.67 -23.38
C GLY A 928 -2.00 -5.34 -24.15
N CYS A 929 -0.89 -4.81 -24.66
CA CYS A 929 -0.88 -3.63 -25.51
C CYS A 929 0.05 -3.83 -26.72
N PRO A 930 -0.46 -4.00 -27.95
CA PRO A 930 0.39 -4.29 -29.11
C PRO A 930 1.38 -3.14 -29.41
N GLY A 931 2.59 -3.51 -29.86
CA GLY A 931 3.58 -2.59 -30.45
C GLY A 931 4.89 -2.42 -29.67
N HIS A 932 5.34 -3.41 -28.90
CA HIS A 932 6.64 -3.39 -28.21
C HIS A 932 7.82 -3.35 -29.19
N CYS A 933 7.78 -4.15 -30.26
CA CYS A 933 8.84 -4.14 -31.27
C CYS A 933 8.96 -2.83 -32.05
N SER A 934 7.89 -2.01 -32.15
CA SER A 934 7.99 -0.70 -32.79
C SER A 934 8.76 0.34 -31.96
N SER A 935 8.74 0.21 -30.63
CA SER A 935 9.45 1.13 -29.73
C SER A 935 10.84 0.61 -29.34
N TYR A 936 10.97 -0.71 -29.12
CA TYR A 936 12.18 -1.33 -28.55
C TYR A 936 12.91 -2.26 -29.52
N GLY A 937 12.42 -2.42 -30.76
CA GLY A 937 13.02 -3.33 -31.74
C GLY A 937 14.46 -2.99 -32.13
N SER A 938 14.91 -1.75 -31.93
CA SER A 938 16.30 -1.34 -32.11
C SER A 938 17.27 -1.94 -31.07
N LEU A 939 16.75 -2.46 -29.96
CA LEU A 939 17.53 -3.16 -28.94
C LEU A 939 17.88 -4.60 -29.36
N CYS A 940 17.30 -5.13 -30.45
CA CYS A 940 17.74 -6.39 -31.05
C CYS A 940 18.95 -6.15 -31.96
N HIS A 941 20.14 -6.38 -31.42
CA HIS A 941 21.41 -6.10 -32.11
C HIS A 941 21.84 -7.23 -33.06
N ASN A 942 22.88 -6.97 -33.86
CA ASN A 942 23.56 -7.97 -34.73
C ASN A 942 22.64 -8.79 -35.66
N GLY A 943 21.55 -8.19 -36.15
CA GLY A 943 20.62 -8.85 -37.05
C GLY A 943 19.62 -9.78 -36.37
N GLY A 944 19.46 -9.68 -35.05
CA GLY A 944 18.34 -10.29 -34.31
C GLY A 944 16.99 -9.74 -34.76
N LYS A 945 15.99 -10.61 -34.87
CA LYS A 945 14.63 -10.23 -35.27
C LYS A 945 13.78 -9.98 -34.02
N CYS A 946 13.29 -8.76 -33.83
CA CYS A 946 12.32 -8.51 -32.78
C CYS A 946 11.03 -9.28 -33.04
N THR A 947 10.58 -10.01 -32.02
CA THR A 947 9.36 -10.81 -32.02
C THR A 947 8.45 -10.32 -30.90
N GLU A 948 7.21 -10.01 -31.25
CA GLU A 948 6.21 -9.52 -30.31
C GLU A 948 5.70 -10.70 -29.45
N LYS A 949 5.61 -10.49 -28.14
CA LYS A 949 4.95 -11.40 -27.20
C LYS A 949 3.76 -10.70 -26.55
N TYR A 950 2.86 -11.48 -25.97
CA TYR A 950 1.68 -10.95 -25.28
C TYR A 950 2.05 -10.12 -24.03
N ASN A 951 3.20 -10.42 -23.41
CA ASN A 951 3.75 -9.75 -22.22
C ASN A 951 5.04 -8.96 -22.50
N GLY A 952 5.35 -8.61 -23.76
CA GLY A 952 6.55 -7.84 -24.09
C GLY A 952 7.13 -8.11 -25.49
N TYR A 953 8.45 -8.08 -25.64
CA TYR A 953 9.15 -8.44 -26.88
C TYR A 953 10.35 -9.33 -26.60
N THR A 954 10.76 -10.13 -27.59
CA THR A 954 12.00 -10.92 -27.54
C THR A 954 12.79 -10.77 -28.82
N CYS A 955 14.12 -10.82 -28.73
CA CYS A 955 14.98 -10.84 -29.91
C CYS A 955 15.27 -12.29 -30.32
N ASP A 956 14.73 -12.71 -31.47
CA ASP A 956 15.07 -13.97 -32.09
C ASP A 956 16.47 -13.87 -32.73
N CYS A 957 17.43 -14.53 -32.09
CA CYS A 957 18.82 -14.57 -32.54
C CYS A 957 19.13 -15.81 -33.40
N SER A 958 18.17 -16.65 -33.77
CA SER A 958 18.41 -17.97 -34.39
C SER A 958 19.26 -17.88 -35.66
N ASN A 959 19.04 -16.85 -36.48
CA ASN A 959 19.75 -16.60 -37.74
C ASN A 959 20.93 -15.64 -37.63
N SER A 960 21.35 -15.26 -36.42
CA SER A 960 22.52 -14.42 -36.17
C SER A 960 23.67 -15.22 -35.57
N ALA A 961 24.92 -14.78 -35.75
CA ALA A 961 26.09 -15.41 -35.13
C ALA A 961 26.18 -15.19 -33.60
N TYR A 962 25.17 -14.55 -33.01
CA TYR A 962 25.15 -14.00 -31.65
C TYR A 962 23.97 -14.57 -30.85
N MET A 963 24.02 -14.55 -29.53
CA MET A 963 23.00 -15.05 -28.62
C MET A 963 22.75 -14.05 -27.48
N GLY A 964 21.93 -14.43 -26.49
CA GLY A 964 21.48 -13.55 -25.41
C GLY A 964 20.21 -12.76 -25.75
N PRO A 965 19.59 -12.08 -24.77
CA PRO A 965 18.25 -11.48 -24.89
C PRO A 965 18.16 -10.38 -25.95
N PHE A 966 19.29 -9.74 -26.25
CA PHE A 966 19.42 -8.65 -27.22
C PHE A 966 20.32 -9.01 -28.43
N CYS A 967 20.68 -10.29 -28.58
CA CYS A 967 21.59 -10.78 -29.63
C CYS A 967 22.98 -10.12 -29.64
N THR A 968 23.55 -9.86 -28.47
CA THR A 968 24.85 -9.19 -28.29
C THR A 968 26.00 -10.15 -27.93
N LYS A 969 25.71 -11.33 -27.38
CA LYS A 969 26.73 -12.29 -26.92
C LYS A 969 27.28 -13.11 -28.07
N GLU A 970 28.59 -13.09 -28.32
CA GLU A 970 29.21 -13.84 -29.42
C GLU A 970 29.20 -15.36 -29.16
N VAL A 971 28.95 -16.16 -30.20
CA VAL A 971 29.11 -17.61 -30.14
C VAL A 971 30.52 -17.96 -30.57
N SER A 972 31.29 -18.58 -29.67
CA SER A 972 32.71 -18.81 -29.90
C SER A 972 33.20 -20.18 -29.44
N VAL A 973 34.19 -20.71 -30.15
CA VAL A 973 34.73 -22.07 -30.01
C VAL A 973 36.26 -22.05 -30.13
N ILE A 974 36.94 -22.80 -29.26
CA ILE A 974 38.37 -23.08 -29.33
C ILE A 974 38.61 -24.35 -30.16
N PHE A 975 39.54 -24.25 -31.10
CA PHE A 975 40.04 -25.34 -31.94
C PHE A 975 41.43 -25.77 -31.44
N GLU A 976 41.54 -27.04 -31.03
CA GLU A 976 42.80 -27.68 -30.66
C GLU A 976 43.52 -28.25 -31.91
N ALA A 977 44.80 -28.59 -31.77
CA ALA A 977 45.57 -29.21 -32.85
C ALA A 977 44.87 -30.48 -33.41
N GLY A 978 44.73 -30.56 -34.73
CA GLY A 978 44.03 -31.67 -35.40
C GLY A 978 42.50 -31.57 -35.38
N SER A 979 41.92 -30.51 -34.80
CA SER A 979 40.48 -30.30 -34.79
C SER A 979 40.01 -29.59 -36.06
N SER A 980 38.89 -30.03 -36.61
CA SER A 980 38.26 -29.42 -37.78
C SER A 980 36.75 -29.55 -37.73
N MET A 981 36.09 -28.63 -38.43
CA MET A 981 34.65 -28.55 -38.51
C MET A 981 34.26 -28.46 -39.98
N THR A 982 33.40 -29.38 -40.42
CA THR A 982 32.91 -29.42 -41.80
C THR A 982 31.40 -29.24 -41.81
N TYR A 983 30.91 -28.22 -42.53
CA TYR A 983 29.49 -27.99 -42.78
C TYR A 983 29.13 -28.44 -44.19
N THR A 984 28.10 -29.28 -44.33
CA THR A 984 27.63 -29.81 -45.61
C THR A 984 26.36 -29.08 -46.05
N PHE A 985 26.40 -28.40 -47.20
CA PHE A 985 25.23 -27.74 -47.78
C PHE A 985 24.30 -28.79 -48.40
N GLN A 986 23.03 -28.83 -47.98
CA GLN A 986 22.01 -29.70 -48.57
C GLN A 986 21.40 -29.01 -49.80
N GLU A 987 21.42 -29.66 -50.97
CA GLU A 987 20.57 -29.26 -52.10
C GLU A 987 19.10 -29.51 -51.71
N SER A 988 18.30 -28.45 -51.70
CA SER A 988 16.85 -28.59 -51.53
C SER A 988 16.26 -29.10 -52.84
N PHE A 989 15.71 -30.31 -52.81
CA PHE A 989 14.78 -30.80 -53.83
C PHE A 989 13.60 -29.83 -53.92
N LEU A 990 13.53 -29.08 -55.02
CA LEU A 990 12.28 -28.43 -55.43
C LEU A 990 11.34 -29.54 -55.88
N SER A 991 10.27 -29.78 -55.12
CA SER A 991 9.14 -30.57 -55.59
C SER A 991 7.83 -30.02 -55.05
N SER A 992 6.92 -29.85 -56.02
CA SER A 992 5.48 -29.63 -55.93
C SER A 992 4.97 -28.39 -55.18
N GLN A 993 4.80 -27.29 -55.90
CA GLN A 993 3.59 -26.49 -55.75
C GLN A 993 2.82 -26.49 -57.06
N ASN A 994 1.55 -26.86 -56.91
CA ASN A 994 0.52 -26.86 -57.93
C ASN A 994 0.35 -25.46 -58.55
N GLU A 995 0.02 -25.47 -59.84
CA GLU A 995 -0.52 -24.34 -60.57
C GLU A 995 -1.79 -23.83 -59.90
N SER A 996 -1.74 -22.61 -59.37
CA SER A 996 -2.71 -21.54 -59.66
C SER A 996 -2.48 -20.39 -58.68
N GLU A 997 -1.91 -19.28 -59.15
CA GLU A 997 -2.49 -17.94 -59.00
C GLU A 997 -1.57 -16.90 -59.65
N GLN A 998 -2.20 -16.06 -60.48
CA GLN A 998 -1.59 -14.94 -61.19
C GLN A 998 -1.05 -13.91 -60.20
N PHE A 999 0.28 -13.70 -60.19
CA PHE A 999 0.85 -12.43 -59.74
C PHE A 999 1.77 -11.87 -60.83
N SER A 1000 1.24 -10.82 -61.47
CA SER A 1000 1.89 -9.66 -62.09
C SER A 1000 3.42 -9.67 -62.22
N ALA A 1001 3.86 -9.57 -63.48
CA ALA A 1001 5.20 -9.23 -63.90
C ALA A 1001 5.64 -7.84 -63.38
N ILE A 1002 6.25 -7.80 -62.20
CA ILE A 1002 7.28 -6.85 -61.73
C ILE A 1002 7.93 -7.56 -60.53
N PHE A 1003 8.97 -8.39 -60.74
CA PHE A 1003 10.02 -8.74 -59.76
C PHE A 1003 11.02 -9.80 -60.27
N THR A 1004 11.25 -9.91 -61.58
CA THR A 1004 12.40 -10.67 -62.11
C THR A 1004 13.66 -9.80 -62.12
N GLU A 1005 14.23 -9.51 -60.95
CA GLU A 1005 15.61 -9.00 -60.86
C GLU A 1005 16.35 -9.22 -59.52
N LYS A 1006 15.81 -9.99 -58.57
CA LYS A 1006 16.45 -10.21 -57.26
C LYS A 1006 16.53 -11.70 -56.91
N ASN A 1007 17.54 -12.39 -57.42
CA ASN A 1007 18.19 -13.50 -56.73
C ASN A 1007 19.52 -13.86 -57.43
N LYS A 1008 20.52 -13.00 -57.26
CA LYS A 1008 21.92 -13.42 -57.30
C LYS A 1008 22.36 -13.63 -55.84
N PRO A 1009 22.92 -14.78 -55.46
CA PRO A 1009 23.36 -15.00 -54.08
C PRO A 1009 24.43 -13.98 -53.71
N ARG A 1010 24.12 -13.12 -52.73
CA ARG A 1010 25.11 -12.27 -52.06
C ARG A 1010 25.80 -13.15 -51.03
N ASN A 1011 27.04 -13.58 -51.33
CA ASN A 1011 27.84 -14.35 -50.38
C ASN A 1011 28.56 -13.38 -49.41
N ASN A 1012 28.07 -13.30 -48.18
CA ASN A 1012 28.69 -12.57 -47.08
C ASN A 1012 29.28 -13.57 -46.09
N ILE A 1013 30.59 -13.53 -45.88
CA ILE A 1013 31.29 -14.34 -44.88
C ILE A 1013 31.78 -13.40 -43.79
N THR A 1014 31.39 -13.62 -42.54
CA THR A 1014 31.86 -12.84 -41.40
C THR A 1014 32.28 -13.79 -40.30
N PHE A 1015 33.44 -13.55 -39.70
CA PHE A 1015 33.90 -14.28 -38.52
C PHE A 1015 34.95 -13.46 -37.78
N SER A 1016 35.12 -13.75 -36.49
CA SER A 1016 36.21 -13.24 -35.68
C SER A 1016 37.13 -14.40 -35.31
N PHE A 1017 38.43 -14.15 -35.22
CA PHE A 1017 39.39 -15.18 -34.83
C PHE A 1017 40.51 -14.62 -33.95
N LEU A 1018 41.09 -15.48 -33.13
CA LEU A 1018 42.27 -15.21 -32.31
C LEU A 1018 43.23 -16.38 -32.45
N THR A 1019 44.47 -16.11 -32.87
CA THR A 1019 45.53 -17.12 -32.98
C THR A 1019 46.93 -16.50 -32.90
N THR A 1020 47.91 -17.33 -32.53
CA THR A 1020 49.35 -17.04 -32.59
C THR A 1020 50.08 -17.94 -33.60
N HIS A 1021 49.35 -18.86 -34.27
CA HIS A 1021 49.93 -19.90 -35.12
C HIS A 1021 49.90 -19.50 -36.60
N THR A 1022 51.00 -19.78 -37.31
CA THR A 1022 51.13 -19.58 -38.77
C THR A 1022 51.92 -20.71 -39.43
N PRO A 1023 51.66 -21.03 -40.72
CA PRO A 1023 50.45 -20.71 -41.47
C PRO A 1023 49.24 -21.47 -40.89
N ALA A 1024 48.03 -20.90 -41.00
CA ALA A 1024 46.81 -21.47 -40.45
C ALA A 1024 45.64 -21.35 -41.45
N MET A 1025 44.78 -22.36 -41.53
CA MET A 1025 43.61 -22.37 -42.41
C MET A 1025 42.34 -21.96 -41.65
N LEU A 1026 41.84 -20.74 -41.88
CA LEU A 1026 40.68 -20.17 -41.17
C LEU A 1026 39.34 -20.63 -41.76
N PHE A 1027 39.29 -20.79 -43.08
CA PHE A 1027 38.08 -21.20 -43.80
C PHE A 1027 38.45 -21.89 -45.10
N PHE A 1028 37.72 -22.94 -45.46
CA PHE A 1028 37.84 -23.62 -46.74
C PHE A 1028 36.45 -24.01 -47.24
N ALA A 1029 36.13 -23.61 -48.47
CA ALA A 1029 34.90 -23.98 -49.15
C ALA A 1029 35.23 -24.57 -50.51
N THR A 1030 34.51 -25.62 -50.88
CA THR A 1030 34.57 -26.26 -52.19
C THR A 1030 33.16 -26.38 -52.77
N MET A 1031 33.01 -26.10 -54.07
CA MET A 1031 31.73 -26.21 -54.78
C MET A 1031 31.69 -27.44 -55.72
N ASP A 1032 32.86 -27.93 -56.13
CA ASP A 1032 33.12 -29.12 -56.95
C ASP A 1032 34.61 -29.50 -56.79
N LEU A 1033 35.03 -30.70 -57.24
CA LEU A 1033 36.44 -31.17 -57.15
C LEU A 1033 37.50 -30.20 -57.74
N GLN A 1034 37.10 -29.19 -58.51
CA GLN A 1034 38.00 -28.22 -59.15
C GLN A 1034 37.78 -26.76 -58.75
N GLU A 1035 36.78 -26.46 -57.91
CA GLU A 1035 36.47 -25.10 -57.44
C GLU A 1035 36.63 -25.01 -55.92
N TYR A 1036 37.44 -24.05 -55.46
CA TYR A 1036 37.61 -23.81 -54.03
C TYR A 1036 37.89 -22.34 -53.70
N MET A 1037 37.59 -21.98 -52.46
CA MET A 1037 38.00 -20.74 -51.82
C MET A 1037 38.56 -21.08 -50.44
N ALA A 1038 39.80 -20.66 -50.18
CA ALA A 1038 40.48 -20.85 -48.91
C ALA A 1038 40.89 -19.50 -48.32
N ILE A 1039 40.63 -19.28 -47.04
CA ILE A 1039 41.12 -18.13 -46.29
C ILE A 1039 42.17 -18.65 -45.33
N ILE A 1040 43.41 -18.19 -45.51
CA ILE A 1040 44.55 -18.65 -44.72
C ILE A 1040 45.31 -17.46 -44.13
N LEU A 1041 46.04 -17.72 -43.05
CA LEU A 1041 47.16 -16.88 -42.62
C LEU A 1041 48.43 -17.42 -43.24
N SER A 1042 49.17 -16.56 -43.94
CA SER A 1042 50.46 -16.91 -44.53
C SER A 1042 51.50 -17.26 -43.45
N LYS A 1043 52.68 -17.75 -43.85
CA LYS A 1043 53.81 -17.98 -42.92
C LYS A 1043 54.26 -16.71 -42.18
N SER A 1044 53.97 -15.54 -42.73
CA SER A 1044 54.25 -14.23 -42.15
C SER A 1044 53.05 -13.61 -41.41
N GLY A 1045 51.94 -14.35 -41.30
CA GLY A 1045 50.76 -13.95 -40.53
C GLY A 1045 49.82 -12.96 -41.22
N TYR A 1046 50.01 -12.72 -42.53
CA TYR A 1046 49.09 -11.91 -43.33
C TYR A 1046 47.90 -12.74 -43.80
N LEU A 1047 46.70 -12.13 -43.86
CA LEU A 1047 45.51 -12.78 -44.39
C LEU A 1047 45.61 -12.92 -45.91
N GLN A 1048 45.43 -14.15 -46.40
CA GLN A 1048 45.39 -14.46 -47.82
C GLN A 1048 44.13 -15.22 -48.16
N ILE A 1049 43.43 -14.77 -49.19
CA ILE A 1049 42.27 -15.44 -49.76
C ILE A 1049 42.69 -16.05 -51.08
N TRP A 1050 42.74 -17.37 -51.11
CA TRP A 1050 43.04 -18.18 -52.28
C TRP A 1050 41.74 -18.65 -52.91
N TYR A 1051 41.57 -18.53 -54.22
CA TYR A 1051 40.37 -19.00 -54.89
C TYR A 1051 40.64 -19.58 -56.28
N ARG A 1052 39.78 -20.50 -56.72
CA ARG A 1052 39.80 -21.11 -58.04
C ARG A 1052 38.38 -21.36 -58.54
N LEU A 1053 38.05 -20.88 -59.74
CA LEU A 1053 36.70 -20.96 -60.36
C LEU A 1053 36.75 -21.79 -61.65
N LYS A 1054 35.66 -22.44 -62.08
CA LYS A 1054 35.55 -23.41 -63.21
C LYS A 1054 36.19 -22.95 -64.53
N LYS A 1055 36.29 -21.64 -64.76
CA LYS A 1055 36.86 -21.06 -65.99
C LYS A 1055 38.35 -20.71 -65.89
N GLN A 1056 39.01 -20.98 -64.76
CA GLN A 1056 40.42 -20.64 -64.48
C GLN A 1056 41.26 -21.90 -64.16
N LYS A 1057 42.50 -21.94 -64.65
CA LYS A 1057 43.49 -22.98 -64.32
C LYS A 1057 44.40 -22.60 -63.14
N GLU A 1058 44.68 -21.32 -62.91
CA GLU A 1058 45.50 -20.83 -61.78
C GLU A 1058 44.66 -20.46 -60.56
N THR A 1059 45.29 -20.58 -59.39
CA THR A 1059 44.72 -20.13 -58.12
C THR A 1059 44.96 -18.63 -57.96
N GLY A 1060 43.90 -17.84 -57.88
CA GLY A 1060 44.00 -16.42 -57.56
C GLY A 1060 44.31 -16.22 -56.07
N VAL A 1061 45.26 -15.35 -55.76
CA VAL A 1061 45.62 -14.99 -54.37
C VAL A 1061 45.31 -13.52 -54.12
N LEU A 1062 44.57 -13.25 -53.06
CA LEU A 1062 44.30 -11.91 -52.57
C LEU A 1062 44.87 -11.78 -51.17
N SER A 1063 45.97 -11.05 -51.03
CA SER A 1063 46.50 -10.68 -49.72
C SER A 1063 45.75 -9.44 -49.21
N ALA A 1064 45.12 -9.55 -48.04
CA ALA A 1064 44.37 -8.47 -47.42
C ALA A 1064 45.03 -8.05 -46.10
N GLY A 1065 45.40 -6.77 -45.99
CA GLY A 1065 46.00 -6.18 -44.80
C GLY A 1065 47.53 -6.11 -44.80
N SER A 1066 48.07 -5.12 -44.08
CA SER A 1066 49.50 -4.83 -43.96
C SER A 1066 50.08 -5.23 -42.60
N ILE A 1067 49.31 -5.95 -41.78
CA ILE A 1067 49.66 -6.32 -40.40
C ILE A 1067 49.62 -7.83 -40.20
N ASN A 1068 50.48 -8.32 -39.31
CA ASN A 1068 50.43 -9.71 -38.84
C ASN A 1068 49.21 -9.90 -37.93
N LEU A 1069 48.26 -10.74 -38.37
CA LEU A 1069 47.02 -11.06 -37.66
C LEU A 1069 47.14 -12.30 -36.75
N ALA A 1070 48.30 -12.95 -36.70
CA ALA A 1070 48.59 -14.04 -35.77
C ALA A 1070 49.33 -13.51 -34.53
N ASN A 1071 48.80 -12.44 -33.93
CA ASN A 1071 49.41 -11.71 -32.81
C ASN A 1071 48.77 -12.02 -31.45
N GLY A 1072 47.84 -12.98 -31.38
CA GLY A 1072 47.11 -13.32 -30.16
C GLY A 1072 46.00 -12.32 -29.77
N GLN A 1073 45.68 -11.34 -30.61
CA GLN A 1073 44.53 -10.45 -30.44
C GLN A 1073 43.33 -10.96 -31.25
N LEU A 1074 42.13 -10.58 -30.83
CA LEU A 1074 40.91 -10.89 -31.57
C LEU A 1074 40.82 -9.99 -32.82
N HIS A 1075 40.61 -10.61 -33.97
CA HIS A 1075 40.46 -9.91 -35.24
C HIS A 1075 39.17 -10.30 -35.94
N ARG A 1076 38.41 -9.32 -36.42
CA ARG A 1076 37.13 -9.49 -37.11
C ARG A 1076 37.31 -9.33 -38.62
N ILE A 1077 36.95 -10.36 -39.37
CA ILE A 1077 37.02 -10.42 -40.82
C ILE A 1077 35.62 -10.41 -41.40
N LYS A 1078 35.39 -9.51 -42.36
CA LYS A 1078 34.14 -9.43 -43.13
C LYS A 1078 34.44 -9.41 -44.61
N ILE A 1079 33.97 -10.43 -45.32
CA ILE A 1079 34.15 -10.60 -46.75
C ILE A 1079 32.79 -10.50 -47.42
N LYS A 1080 32.62 -9.55 -48.35
CA LYS A 1080 31.42 -9.42 -49.17
C LYS A 1080 31.76 -9.68 -50.63
N VAL A 1081 31.03 -10.58 -51.27
CA VAL A 1081 31.12 -10.82 -52.72
C VAL A 1081 30.01 -10.04 -53.43
N LYS A 1082 30.34 -9.09 -54.30
CA LYS A 1082 29.37 -8.35 -55.13
C LYS A 1082 29.76 -8.44 -56.61
N GLY A 1083 29.06 -9.28 -57.37
CA GLY A 1083 29.39 -9.51 -58.78
C GLY A 1083 30.74 -10.21 -58.93
N LYS A 1084 31.70 -9.59 -59.64
CA LYS A 1084 33.08 -10.08 -59.78
C LYS A 1084 34.05 -9.49 -58.74
N HIS A 1085 33.54 -8.78 -57.73
CA HIS A 1085 34.35 -8.06 -56.76
C HIS A 1085 34.25 -8.68 -55.37
N LEU A 1086 35.40 -8.80 -54.71
CA LEU A 1086 35.56 -9.22 -53.31
C LEU A 1086 35.92 -7.99 -52.47
N TYR A 1087 35.16 -7.73 -51.42
CA TYR A 1087 35.44 -6.68 -50.44
C TYR A 1087 35.84 -7.33 -49.13
N VAL A 1088 37.05 -7.07 -48.65
CA VAL A 1088 37.56 -7.60 -47.38
C VAL A 1088 37.73 -6.46 -46.40
N GLN A 1089 37.13 -6.58 -45.23
CA GLN A 1089 37.24 -5.62 -44.14
C GLN A 1089 37.81 -6.32 -42.91
N VAL A 1090 38.81 -5.69 -42.29
CA VAL A 1090 39.48 -6.16 -41.07
C VAL A 1090 39.28 -5.10 -39.98
N ASN A 1091 38.76 -5.50 -38.81
CA ASN A 1091 38.67 -4.68 -37.58
C ASN A 1091 38.00 -3.30 -37.70
N ASN A 1092 36.91 -3.17 -38.48
CA ASN A 1092 36.13 -1.93 -38.64
C ASN A 1092 36.87 -0.71 -39.24
N ALA A 1093 37.97 -0.88 -40.00
CA ALA A 1093 38.55 0.25 -40.74
C ALA A 1093 37.56 0.82 -41.79
N ASP A 1094 37.42 2.16 -41.82
CA ASP A 1094 36.46 2.91 -42.67
C ASP A 1094 36.76 2.87 -44.18
N ASN A 1095 37.93 2.38 -44.57
CA ASN A 1095 38.29 2.18 -45.97
C ASN A 1095 38.32 0.68 -46.30
N PRO A 1096 37.56 0.20 -47.31
CA PRO A 1096 37.73 -1.14 -47.84
C PRO A 1096 39.12 -1.23 -48.47
N LEU A 1097 40.07 -1.81 -47.73
CA LEU A 1097 41.38 -2.12 -48.27
C LEU A 1097 41.19 -3.24 -49.30
N VAL A 1098 41.61 -2.93 -50.54
CA VAL A 1098 41.74 -3.82 -51.71
C VAL A 1098 40.57 -3.77 -52.70
N PHE A 1099 40.73 -2.96 -53.76
CA PHE A 1099 39.97 -2.98 -55.00
C PHE A 1099 40.74 -3.87 -55.99
N LEU A 1100 40.23 -5.03 -56.39
CA LEU A 1100 40.88 -5.85 -57.44
C LEU A 1100 39.90 -6.31 -58.51
N SER A 1101 40.25 -5.99 -59.76
CA SER A 1101 39.72 -6.60 -60.98
C SER A 1101 40.43 -7.94 -61.22
N ILE A 1102 39.65 -8.99 -61.45
CA ILE A 1102 40.16 -10.33 -61.76
C ILE A 1102 40.76 -10.29 -63.18
N ILE A 1103 42.09 -10.27 -63.31
CA ILE A 1103 42.80 -10.42 -64.60
C ILE A 1103 43.15 -11.91 -64.78
N LEU A 1104 42.88 -12.42 -65.99
CA LEU A 1104 42.98 -13.82 -66.41
C LEU A 1104 44.36 -14.12 -67.03
N SER A 1105 45.08 -15.14 -66.56
CA SER A 1105 46.23 -15.81 -67.24
C SER A 1105 46.52 -17.21 -66.60
N ASP A 1106 47.43 -18.03 -67.14
CA ASP A 1106 47.30 -19.48 -67.42
C ASP A 1106 48.24 -20.49 -66.66
N ARG A 1107 47.67 -21.65 -66.23
CA ARG A 1107 48.22 -23.03 -65.92
C ARG A 1107 48.33 -23.57 -64.45
N PRO A 1108 48.19 -24.91 -64.19
CA PRO A 1108 47.63 -25.42 -62.93
C PRO A 1108 48.53 -26.30 -62.01
N SER A 1109 48.39 -26.14 -60.69
CA SER A 1109 48.45 -27.20 -59.63
C SER A 1109 47.76 -26.67 -58.34
N LEU A 1110 47.29 -27.53 -57.43
CA LEU A 1110 46.76 -27.09 -56.12
C LEU A 1110 47.93 -26.52 -55.30
N ASP A 1111 47.84 -25.26 -54.87
CA ASP A 1111 49.00 -24.56 -54.35
C ASP A 1111 49.54 -25.19 -53.06
N SER A 1112 50.86 -25.44 -53.03
CA SER A 1112 51.59 -26.02 -51.89
C SER A 1112 51.33 -25.28 -50.58
N GLN A 1113 51.07 -23.97 -50.62
CA GLN A 1113 50.78 -23.17 -49.43
C GLN A 1113 49.40 -23.45 -48.84
N VAL A 1114 48.36 -23.66 -49.66
CA VAL A 1114 47.01 -24.01 -49.19
C VAL A 1114 47.03 -25.41 -48.59
N MET A 1115 47.76 -26.35 -49.20
CA MET A 1115 47.97 -27.70 -48.65
C MET A 1115 48.74 -27.69 -47.33
N THR A 1116 49.78 -26.85 -47.23
CA THR A 1116 50.55 -26.70 -45.99
C THR A 1116 49.72 -26.08 -44.86
N ALA A 1117 48.89 -25.08 -45.17
CA ALA A 1117 47.98 -24.48 -44.19
C ALA A 1117 46.86 -25.45 -43.79
N GLY A 1118 46.32 -26.22 -44.73
CA GLY A 1118 45.30 -27.25 -44.46
C GLY A 1118 45.81 -28.40 -43.61
N ALA A 1119 47.05 -28.85 -43.85
CA ALA A 1119 47.69 -29.89 -43.05
C ALA A 1119 48.00 -29.43 -41.61
N ARG A 1120 48.22 -28.12 -41.40
CA ARG A 1120 48.40 -27.53 -40.06
C ARG A 1120 47.08 -27.18 -39.35
N GLY A 1121 45.99 -27.03 -40.10
CA GLY A 1121 44.68 -26.67 -39.57
C GLY A 1121 44.62 -25.27 -38.96
N PHE A 1122 43.65 -25.05 -38.09
CA PHE A 1122 43.53 -23.84 -37.27
C PHE A 1122 43.65 -24.21 -35.79
N ILE A 1123 44.50 -23.47 -35.08
CA ILE A 1123 44.64 -23.57 -33.62
C ILE A 1123 44.41 -22.18 -33.06
N GLY A 1124 43.37 -22.03 -32.24
CA GLY A 1124 42.93 -20.74 -31.74
C GLY A 1124 41.44 -20.69 -31.47
N CYS A 1125 40.91 -19.48 -31.31
CA CYS A 1125 39.49 -19.25 -31.02
C CYS A 1125 38.80 -18.66 -32.25
N LEU A 1126 37.70 -19.27 -32.71
CA LEU A 1126 36.80 -18.71 -33.72
C LEU A 1126 35.52 -18.24 -33.04
N SER A 1127 35.07 -17.04 -33.38
CA SER A 1127 33.87 -16.40 -32.85
C SER A 1127 32.98 -15.90 -33.99
N SER A 1128 31.67 -15.87 -33.77
CA SER A 1128 30.69 -15.17 -34.62
C SER A 1128 30.77 -15.56 -36.10
N VAL A 1129 31.02 -16.85 -36.38
CA VAL A 1129 31.12 -17.38 -37.75
C VAL A 1129 29.75 -17.41 -38.39
N GLN A 1130 29.58 -16.61 -39.43
CA GLN A 1130 28.36 -16.49 -40.21
C GLN A 1130 28.67 -16.47 -41.70
N ILE A 1131 28.02 -17.39 -42.43
CA ILE A 1131 28.10 -17.52 -43.88
C ILE A 1131 26.69 -17.34 -44.40
N ASN A 1132 26.39 -16.17 -44.96
CA ASN A 1132 25.03 -15.77 -45.32
C ASN A 1132 24.08 -15.83 -44.11
N GLN A 1133 23.11 -16.74 -44.12
CA GLN A 1133 22.18 -16.99 -43.01
C GLN A 1133 22.59 -18.21 -42.16
N ILE A 1134 23.70 -18.87 -42.50
CA ILE A 1134 24.16 -20.09 -41.83
C ILE A 1134 25.15 -19.70 -40.74
N THR A 1135 24.97 -20.25 -39.54
CA THR A 1135 25.81 -20.01 -38.36
C THR A 1135 26.39 -21.34 -37.87
N PRO A 1136 27.47 -21.84 -38.50
CA PRO A 1136 27.94 -23.21 -38.29
C PRO A 1136 28.26 -23.52 -36.83
N LEU A 1137 28.88 -22.57 -36.09
CA LEU A 1137 29.27 -22.78 -34.69
C LEU A 1137 28.07 -23.00 -33.76
N LYS A 1138 26.92 -22.38 -34.03
CA LYS A 1138 25.69 -22.61 -33.26
C LYS A 1138 25.13 -24.00 -33.48
N GLU A 1139 25.19 -24.48 -34.72
CA GLU A 1139 24.70 -25.81 -35.10
C GLU A 1139 25.46 -26.91 -34.34
N VAL A 1140 26.76 -26.72 -34.08
CA VAL A 1140 27.57 -27.67 -33.30
C VAL A 1140 27.26 -27.62 -31.81
N LEU A 1141 27.14 -26.42 -31.24
CA LEU A 1141 27.04 -26.26 -29.78
C LEU A 1141 25.63 -26.51 -29.25
N TYR A 1142 24.59 -26.21 -30.04
CA TYR A 1142 23.22 -26.09 -29.54
C TYR A 1142 22.18 -26.94 -30.28
N GLN A 1143 22.56 -27.64 -31.37
CA GLN A 1143 21.66 -28.56 -32.09
C GLN A 1143 22.25 -29.98 -32.13
N SER A 1144 22.12 -30.69 -31.01
CA SER A 1144 22.51 -32.10 -30.87
C SER A 1144 21.74 -32.98 -31.86
N GLY A 1145 22.44 -33.50 -32.88
CA GLY A 1145 21.88 -34.44 -33.87
C GLY A 1145 21.79 -33.94 -35.31
N SER A 1146 22.27 -32.72 -35.62
CA SER A 1146 22.29 -32.22 -37.01
C SER A 1146 23.25 -33.04 -37.89
N THR A 1147 22.73 -33.69 -38.95
CA THR A 1147 23.55 -34.42 -39.94
C THR A 1147 24.35 -33.50 -40.87
N ARG A 1148 24.20 -32.17 -40.72
CA ARG A 1148 24.83 -31.17 -41.58
C ARG A 1148 26.24 -30.80 -41.14
N VAL A 1149 26.62 -31.11 -39.91
CA VAL A 1149 27.95 -30.79 -39.38
C VAL A 1149 28.69 -32.03 -38.94
N LEU A 1150 29.91 -32.17 -39.45
CA LEU A 1150 30.87 -33.17 -39.01
C LEU A 1150 31.98 -32.47 -38.22
N VAL A 1151 32.17 -32.89 -36.98
CA VAL A 1151 33.28 -32.42 -36.12
C VAL A 1151 34.31 -33.54 -36.02
N SER A 1152 35.57 -33.23 -36.30
CA SER A 1152 36.71 -34.11 -36.07
C SER A 1152 37.64 -33.44 -35.05
N GLY A 1153 38.05 -34.15 -34.00
CA GLY A 1153 38.84 -33.58 -32.89
C GLY A 1153 37.98 -33.00 -31.76
N ARG A 1154 38.59 -32.19 -30.87
CA ARG A 1154 37.93 -31.61 -29.68
C ARG A 1154 37.67 -30.12 -29.88
N LEU A 1155 36.40 -29.73 -29.73
CA LEU A 1155 35.95 -28.34 -29.74
C LEU A 1155 35.41 -27.97 -28.37
N ARG A 1156 35.75 -26.78 -27.86
CA ARG A 1156 35.25 -26.27 -26.56
C ARG A 1156 34.64 -24.89 -26.73
N GLN A 1157 33.49 -24.65 -26.10
CA GLN A 1157 32.88 -23.33 -26.06
C GLN A 1157 33.79 -22.34 -25.31
N SER A 1158 33.87 -21.09 -25.80
CA SER A 1158 34.69 -20.03 -25.20
C SER A 1158 34.08 -18.65 -25.43
N SER A 1159 34.61 -17.62 -24.77
CA SER A 1159 34.27 -16.21 -24.97
C SER A 1159 35.24 -15.48 -25.91
N CYS A 1160 36.34 -16.13 -26.35
CA CYS A 1160 37.47 -15.54 -27.09
C CYS A 1160 38.09 -14.25 -26.51
N GLY A 1161 37.66 -13.77 -25.34
CA GLY A 1161 38.06 -12.49 -24.75
C GLY A 1161 38.50 -12.55 -23.27
N SER A 1162 38.33 -13.69 -22.59
CA SER A 1162 38.76 -13.91 -21.20
C SER A 1162 39.80 -15.03 -21.04
N ALA A 1163 40.39 -15.50 -22.14
CA ALA A 1163 41.47 -16.48 -22.08
C ALA A 1163 42.75 -15.77 -21.62
N SER A 1164 43.31 -16.17 -20.48
CA SER A 1164 44.69 -15.85 -20.15
C SER A 1164 45.58 -16.41 -21.27
N LEU A 1165 46.69 -15.73 -21.56
CA LEU A 1165 47.68 -16.18 -22.56
C LEU A 1165 48.23 -17.61 -22.26
N ASP A 1166 47.93 -18.17 -21.08
CA ASP A 1166 48.36 -19.48 -20.61
C ASP A 1166 47.52 -20.65 -21.19
N ASP A 1167 46.24 -20.44 -21.54
CA ASP A 1167 45.40 -21.49 -22.16
C ASP A 1167 45.81 -21.80 -23.61
N LEU A 1168 46.41 -20.83 -24.32
CA LEU A 1168 46.94 -21.01 -25.67
C LEU A 1168 48.35 -21.64 -25.68
N LYS A 1169 49.10 -21.52 -24.57
CA LYS A 1169 50.44 -22.12 -24.42
C LYS A 1169 50.38 -23.58 -23.99
N THR A 1170 49.39 -23.97 -23.19
CA THR A 1170 49.20 -25.37 -22.74
C THR A 1170 48.89 -26.35 -23.87
N ILE A 1171 48.44 -25.88 -25.03
CA ILE A 1171 48.20 -26.70 -26.23
C ILE A 1171 49.52 -27.09 -26.94
N SER A 1172 50.65 -26.42 -26.63
CA SER A 1172 51.94 -26.64 -27.31
C SER A 1172 52.81 -27.76 -26.76
N THR A 1173 52.40 -28.44 -25.68
CA THR A 1173 53.24 -29.43 -24.98
C THR A 1173 52.65 -30.83 -24.96
N VAL A 1174 52.30 -31.42 -26.11
CA VAL A 1174 52.14 -32.89 -26.23
C VAL A 1174 52.58 -33.39 -27.62
N HIS A 1175 53.64 -34.19 -27.61
CA HIS A 1175 54.15 -35.14 -28.62
C HIS A 1175 54.62 -34.68 -30.01
N SER A 1176 55.95 -34.55 -30.13
CA SER A 1176 56.72 -34.94 -31.31
C SER A 1176 56.76 -36.48 -31.42
N VAL A 1177 55.99 -37.07 -32.32
CA VAL A 1177 56.24 -38.43 -32.81
C VAL A 1177 56.09 -38.44 -34.33
N SER A 1178 57.21 -38.73 -34.99
CA SER A 1178 57.30 -39.10 -36.39
C SER A 1178 56.47 -40.35 -36.66
N GLY A 1179 55.39 -40.23 -37.44
CA GLY A 1179 54.61 -41.37 -37.92
C GLY A 1179 53.97 -41.04 -39.26
N ASN A 1180 54.42 -41.72 -40.32
CA ASN A 1180 53.76 -41.73 -41.63
C ASN A 1180 52.33 -42.27 -41.48
N ILE A 1181 51.32 -41.53 -41.97
CA ILE A 1181 49.94 -42.03 -42.12
C ILE A 1181 49.51 -41.80 -43.58
N PRO A 1182 48.92 -42.81 -44.26
CA PRO A 1182 48.65 -42.77 -45.70
C PRO A 1182 47.41 -41.95 -46.05
N MET A 1183 47.45 -41.23 -47.17
CA MET A 1183 46.26 -40.71 -47.84
C MET A 1183 45.44 -41.88 -48.38
N GLN A 1184 44.24 -42.08 -47.85
CA GLN A 1184 43.24 -42.95 -48.46
C GLN A 1184 42.41 -42.14 -49.47
N VAL A 1185 42.65 -42.40 -50.75
CA VAL A 1185 41.87 -41.87 -51.87
C VAL A 1185 40.58 -42.69 -51.98
N CYS A 1186 39.43 -42.09 -51.65
CA CYS A 1186 38.12 -42.67 -52.00
C CYS A 1186 37.76 -42.30 -53.44
N CYS A 1187 37.87 -43.27 -54.35
CA CYS A 1187 37.23 -43.24 -55.66
C CYS A 1187 35.78 -43.75 -55.50
N LEU A 1188 34.80 -42.90 -55.77
CA LEU A 1188 33.41 -43.33 -56.01
C LEU A 1188 33.25 -43.65 -57.50
N THR A 1189 32.95 -44.90 -57.83
CA THR A 1189 32.41 -45.27 -59.14
C THR A 1189 31.14 -46.09 -58.98
N HIS A 1190 30.15 -45.71 -59.79
CA HIS A 1190 28.81 -46.26 -59.94
C HIS A 1190 28.77 -47.74 -60.33
N ASN A 1191 27.71 -48.43 -59.92
CA ASN A 1191 27.12 -49.48 -60.75
C ASN A 1191 25.59 -49.45 -60.66
N TYR A 1192 24.96 -49.33 -61.83
CA TYR A 1192 23.54 -49.58 -62.09
C TYR A 1192 23.30 -51.10 -62.15
N ASN A 1193 22.16 -51.57 -61.63
CA ASN A 1193 21.38 -52.59 -62.34
C ASN A 1193 19.92 -52.67 -61.86
N LEU A 1194 19.05 -52.89 -62.85
CA LEU A 1194 17.59 -52.92 -62.84
C LEU A 1194 17.01 -54.26 -62.32
N ARG A 1195 15.73 -54.15 -61.91
CA ARG A 1195 14.59 -55.08 -62.16
C ARG A 1195 14.37 -56.32 -61.26
N ILE A 1196 13.29 -56.33 -60.46
CA ILE A 1196 11.97 -56.98 -60.72
C ILE A 1196 11.12 -57.13 -59.42
N TYR A 1197 9.82 -56.86 -59.60
CA TYR A 1197 8.62 -57.00 -58.77
C TYR A 1197 8.48 -58.28 -57.89
N PHE A 1198 7.81 -58.17 -56.73
CA PHE A 1198 6.45 -58.68 -56.52
C PHE A 1198 5.80 -58.14 -55.21
N SER A 1199 4.51 -57.82 -55.35
CA SER A 1199 3.55 -57.30 -54.36
C SER A 1199 2.96 -58.38 -53.45
N TYR A 1200 2.40 -58.00 -52.29
CA TYR A 1200 1.07 -58.42 -51.76
C TYR A 1200 0.77 -57.53 -50.52
N TYR A 1201 -0.06 -56.47 -50.64
CA TYR A 1201 -1.53 -56.42 -50.43
C TYR A 1201 -1.96 -56.54 -48.95
N VAL A 1202 -2.89 -55.78 -48.36
CA VAL A 1202 -3.68 -54.56 -48.65
C VAL A 1202 -4.61 -54.41 -47.43
N TYR A 1203 -4.95 -53.19 -47.00
CA TYR A 1203 -6.35 -52.84 -46.72
C TYR A 1203 -6.52 -51.31 -46.73
N LEU A 1204 -6.99 -50.83 -47.87
CA LEU A 1204 -7.78 -49.62 -48.03
C LEU A 1204 -8.98 -50.07 -48.86
N ILE A 1205 -10.21 -49.76 -48.43
CA ILE A 1205 -11.34 -49.25 -49.24
C ILE A 1205 -12.68 -49.35 -48.49
N ASN A 1206 -13.29 -48.17 -48.36
CA ASN A 1206 -14.72 -47.81 -48.39
C ASN A 1206 -15.72 -48.36 -47.36
N ASN A 1207 -16.33 -47.42 -46.63
CA ASN A 1207 -17.72 -46.98 -46.90
C ASN A 1207 -17.85 -45.49 -46.48
N PHE A 1208 -18.22 -44.53 -47.34
CA PHE A 1208 -19.54 -44.27 -47.97
C PHE A 1208 -20.54 -43.60 -46.99
N LEU A 1209 -20.95 -42.36 -47.35
CA LEU A 1209 -22.06 -41.52 -46.84
C LEU A 1209 -21.88 -40.89 -45.45
N GLN A 1210 -21.68 -39.58 -45.29
CA GLN A 1210 -22.61 -38.46 -45.52
C GLN A 1210 -24.00 -38.64 -44.88
N ASN A 1211 -24.21 -37.92 -43.77
CA ASN A 1211 -25.47 -37.55 -43.13
C ASN A 1211 -26.43 -38.68 -42.72
N LEU A 1212 -26.56 -38.90 -41.40
CA LEU A 1212 -27.85 -39.08 -40.74
C LEU A 1212 -27.71 -38.90 -39.21
N PHE A 1213 -28.40 -37.86 -38.72
CA PHE A 1213 -28.90 -37.62 -37.36
C PHE A 1213 -28.01 -36.98 -36.28
N ASN A 1214 -28.20 -35.65 -36.14
CA ASN A 1214 -28.54 -35.00 -34.87
C ASN A 1214 -29.58 -35.83 -34.07
N ASN A 1215 -29.35 -36.07 -32.78
CA ASN A 1215 -30.25 -35.67 -31.69
C ASN A 1215 -29.88 -36.32 -30.33
N LEU A 1216 -29.87 -35.48 -29.28
CA LEU A 1216 -30.05 -35.76 -27.84
C LEU A 1216 -28.86 -36.47 -27.17
N PHE A 1217 -28.09 -35.90 -26.25
CA PHE A 1217 -28.38 -35.06 -25.08
C PHE A 1217 -27.15 -34.19 -24.74
#